data_AF-A0A6L6DJW9-F1
#
_entry.id   AF-A0A6L6DJW9-F1
#
_cell.length_a   1.000
_cell.length_b   1.000
_cell.length_c   1.000
_cell.angle_alpha   90.00
_cell.angle_beta   90.00
_cell.angle_gamma   90.00
#
_symmetry.space_group_name_H-M   'P 1'
#
loop_
_entity.id
_entity.type
_entity.pdbx_description
1 polymer ?
#
loop_
_entity_poly.entity_id
_entity_poly.type
_entity_poly.pdbx_seq_one_letter_code
_entity_poly.pdbx_strand_id
1 'polypeptide(L)'
;MTLKGFKSFASSTSLNFEPGITCVVGPNGSGKSNVVDALSWVMGEQGAKSLRGGKMEDVIFAGTSGRAPLGRAEVSVTIDNTDGVLPIDFTEVTISRILFRNGASEYQLNGDTTRLLDIQELLSDSGIGREMHVIVGQGQLDAILLANPEERRAFIEEAAGVLKHRKRKEKALRKLDSMTANLARIQDLTVELRRQLKPLGKQAEVARKASTIQSDVRDSRLRLLADDLLQLRSTVDAEVADESALRARRDGVEAELNKARAREEEIDATTLIENPLLVKAQENYYQLTAQREKFRGIQNLASERARFLSEEADEARASGRDPESMDLEAAGLRGEEQVLKNEVTSATSGLEKLSSEVRTLEANLISEENSVSAALRAIADQREGTARQEGHINGLKSRIDATNAEITRLTKSKDEAAGRLRNSQEDFALLETQIASVDANEPGLDAEFEAAKSALAIAQTELDELELKDSEAQRTRSGLDGRLRALQESLVHRDGSGVVLTSGTRTRGRLSSLINVAPGWEVAVSAALGPLADSVVVSDISSAVSALTMLKREGAGQSELLVIDGDSGFTSSNRSVPNGFTSLSSLVSSTEVSSAIASLLSGFVAVEDLAEAESALRADPSVIAITRDGDVLSRIRVRGGSSAQSSAIEISALIEKTESQLQEVTNTCDRIKFEVVRATETLASRKNIFELALSKMNESDAKISGLAEQMAVAGQNVKSAQGEVERVLASLAEANIQRESDEADLNAAITQFESHQTPADPDLTHLEDLRSRVSASRSAEVEARLNLRTLEERVTALIARASALEAAAQNERDSAVRAVSRREQRGVAALTAQGVADAAYEALIQIESSIAKASTERERLEISRSERESEILALRVRSRELTSELDALTSSVHRDEIARAEQRLRIEALEQKAIEELGVDVSTLVNEYGPSNDVPTFVEDEEGNFVPGDLIPYRRDQQEKRLAQAERSLALLGKINPLALEEYSSLEERLRYLAEQLEDLKKTKRDLLDIIKEVDDKVQQIFKEAYDDTAREFEIIFARLFPGGDGRLILTNPEDMTSAGVDVEARPPGKRVKRLSLLSGGERSLVAVALLVAIFKARPSPFYVMDEVEAALDDTNLGRLLGVFEELREKSQLIIITHQKRTMEIADALYGVTMRGDGVSEVISQRIRESESAN
;
A
#
# COMPACT_ATOMS: atom_id res chain seq x y z
N MET A 1 4.84 -10.28 6.53
CA MET A 1 3.55 -9.60 6.29
C MET A 1 3.76 -8.09 6.39
N THR A 2 3.15 -7.30 5.51
CA THR A 2 3.25 -5.83 5.52
C THR A 2 1.86 -5.19 5.45
N LEU A 3 1.62 -4.22 6.34
CA LEU A 3 0.37 -3.45 6.47
C LEU A 3 0.65 -2.00 6.09
N LYS A 4 -0.19 -1.37 5.26
CA LYS A 4 -0.04 0.04 4.91
C LYS A 4 -1.40 0.70 4.71
N GLY A 5 -1.72 1.67 5.56
CA GLY A 5 -3.01 2.38 5.53
C GLY A 5 -4.22 1.53 5.91
N PHE A 6 -4.01 0.40 6.59
CA PHE A 6 -5.06 -0.53 7.01
C PHE A 6 -5.56 -0.20 8.42
N LYS A 7 -6.82 0.20 8.56
CA LYS A 7 -7.51 0.56 9.81
C LYS A 7 -6.78 1.55 10.70
N SER A 8 -5.97 1.09 11.66
CA SER A 8 -5.17 1.91 12.60
C SER A 8 -3.68 1.97 12.24
N PHE A 9 -3.22 1.18 11.26
CA PHE A 9 -1.86 1.15 10.76
C PHE A 9 -1.68 2.17 9.64
N ALA A 10 -1.45 3.43 10.01
CA ALA A 10 -1.19 4.52 9.06
C ALA A 10 0.24 4.50 8.48
N SER A 11 1.18 3.89 9.19
CA SER A 11 2.55 3.64 8.71
C SER A 11 2.60 2.35 7.87
N SER A 12 3.67 2.18 7.09
CA SER A 12 4.03 0.86 6.57
C SER A 12 4.60 0.05 7.74
N THR A 13 3.93 -1.02 8.14
CA THR A 13 4.28 -1.84 9.31
C THR A 13 4.49 -3.28 8.87
N SER A 14 5.71 -3.78 9.00
CA SER A 14 6.08 -5.17 8.69
C SER A 14 6.09 -6.04 9.95
N LEU A 15 5.45 -7.21 9.88
CA LEU A 15 5.52 -8.28 10.87
C LEU A 15 6.14 -9.52 10.23
N ASN A 16 7.20 -10.04 10.85
CA ASN A 16 7.92 -11.23 10.41
C ASN A 16 7.60 -12.39 11.37
N PHE A 17 6.61 -13.20 11.01
CA PHE A 17 6.22 -14.35 11.82
C PHE A 17 7.30 -15.43 11.71
N GLU A 18 7.85 -15.86 12.84
CA GLU A 18 8.92 -16.86 12.90
C GLU A 18 8.34 -18.27 13.08
N PRO A 19 9.04 -19.33 12.63
CA PRO A 19 8.62 -20.70 12.90
C PRO A 19 8.46 -20.95 14.41
N GLY A 20 7.36 -21.58 14.80
CA GLY A 20 7.00 -21.80 16.21
C GLY A 20 5.80 -20.95 16.65
N ILE A 21 5.81 -20.51 17.92
CA ILE A 21 4.72 -19.72 18.52
C ILE A 21 5.07 -18.23 18.53
N THR A 22 4.35 -17.44 17.73
CA THR A 22 4.41 -15.98 17.74
C THR A 22 3.18 -15.39 18.44
N CYS A 23 3.38 -14.69 19.57
CA CYS A 23 2.31 -14.07 20.34
C CYS A 23 2.20 -12.56 20.05
N VAL A 24 1.01 -12.07 19.70
CA VAL A 24 0.72 -10.65 19.48
C VAL A 24 0.00 -10.08 20.71
N VAL A 25 0.57 -9.07 21.35
CA VAL A 25 0.18 -8.58 22.68
C VAL A 25 0.03 -7.06 22.72
N GLY A 26 -0.62 -6.51 23.74
CA GLY A 26 -0.80 -5.06 23.88
C GLY A 26 -2.09 -4.66 24.61
N PRO A 27 -2.26 -3.38 24.97
CA PRO A 27 -3.43 -2.91 25.71
C PRO A 27 -4.73 -3.02 24.89
N ASN A 28 -5.88 -2.98 25.56
CA ASN A 28 -7.18 -3.08 24.89
C ASN A 28 -7.42 -1.83 24.03
N GLY A 29 -7.88 -2.05 22.79
CA GLY A 29 -8.02 -0.98 21.80
C GLY A 29 -6.75 -0.62 21.01
N SER A 30 -5.58 -1.22 21.28
CA SER A 30 -4.32 -0.83 20.60
C SER A 30 -4.20 -1.22 19.12
N GLY A 31 -5.20 -1.91 18.56
CA GLY A 31 -5.22 -2.38 17.17
C GLY A 31 -4.80 -3.83 16.95
N LYS A 32 -4.62 -4.64 18.01
CA LYS A 32 -4.21 -6.06 17.92
C LYS A 32 -5.00 -6.86 16.87
N SER A 33 -6.33 -6.94 17.02
CA SER A 33 -7.18 -7.73 16.11
C SER A 33 -7.22 -7.20 14.67
N ASN A 34 -6.76 -5.96 14.41
CA ASN A 34 -6.62 -5.46 13.03
C ASN A 34 -5.54 -6.23 12.25
N VAL A 35 -4.59 -6.92 12.91
CA VAL A 35 -3.62 -7.81 12.26
C VAL A 35 -4.31 -9.07 11.72
N VAL A 36 -5.22 -9.67 12.50
CA VAL A 36 -6.06 -10.82 12.10
C VAL A 36 -7.02 -10.44 10.98
N ASP A 37 -7.68 -9.28 11.11
CA ASP A 37 -8.58 -8.77 10.07
C ASP A 37 -7.83 -8.57 8.74
N ALA A 38 -6.57 -8.10 8.78
CA ALA A 38 -5.74 -7.91 7.61
C ALA A 38 -5.29 -9.21 6.93
N LEU A 39 -4.94 -10.24 7.71
CA LEU A 39 -4.65 -11.58 7.18
C LEU A 39 -5.90 -12.16 6.48
N SER A 40 -7.06 -12.10 7.15
CA SER A 40 -8.34 -12.55 6.59
C SER A 40 -8.70 -11.80 5.30
N TRP A 41 -8.40 -10.50 5.26
CA TRP A 41 -8.70 -9.64 4.12
C TRP A 41 -7.85 -9.95 2.88
N VAL A 42 -6.55 -10.23 3.04
CA VAL A 42 -5.68 -10.65 1.92
C VAL A 42 -6.08 -12.04 1.41
N MET A 43 -6.46 -12.96 2.30
CA MET A 43 -6.86 -14.34 1.96
C MET A 43 -8.26 -14.46 1.33
N GLY A 44 -8.92 -13.34 1.02
CA GLY A 44 -10.13 -13.33 0.20
C GLY A 44 -11.43 -12.93 0.92
N GLU A 45 -11.39 -12.44 2.16
CA GLU A 45 -12.61 -12.05 2.87
C GLU A 45 -13.27 -10.80 2.25
N GLN A 46 -14.56 -10.87 1.92
CA GLN A 46 -15.31 -9.81 1.23
C GLN A 46 -16.34 -9.11 2.13
N GLY A 47 -16.71 -9.69 3.27
CA GLY A 47 -17.69 -9.15 4.18
C GLY A 47 -17.12 -8.08 5.09
N ALA A 48 -17.46 -6.81 4.85
CA ALA A 48 -17.12 -5.69 5.74
C ALA A 48 -17.48 -5.97 7.22
N LYS A 49 -18.63 -6.63 7.45
CA LYS A 49 -19.10 -7.06 8.78
C LYS A 49 -18.18 -8.07 9.45
N SER A 50 -17.54 -8.95 8.69
CA SER A 50 -16.54 -9.92 9.19
C SER A 50 -15.27 -9.21 9.65
N LEU A 51 -14.88 -8.17 8.90
CA LEU A 51 -13.75 -7.27 9.21
C LEU A 51 -14.13 -6.18 10.22
N ARG A 52 -15.18 -6.39 11.04
CA ARG A 52 -15.65 -5.45 12.08
C ARG A 52 -15.93 -4.01 11.58
N GLY A 53 -16.31 -3.85 10.31
CA GLY A 53 -16.68 -2.57 9.67
C GLY A 53 -18.11 -2.54 9.12
N GLY A 54 -18.59 -1.36 8.72
CA GLY A 54 -19.91 -1.18 8.09
C GLY A 54 -19.85 -1.21 6.56
N LYS A 55 -18.78 -0.67 5.98
CA LYS A 55 -18.44 -0.66 4.56
C LYS A 55 -17.01 -1.16 4.34
N MET A 56 -16.68 -1.56 3.10
CA MET A 56 -15.31 -1.95 2.76
C MET A 56 -14.33 -0.76 2.82
N GLU A 57 -14.79 0.47 2.57
CA GLU A 57 -14.00 1.70 2.72
C GLU A 57 -13.50 1.92 4.16
N ASP A 58 -14.21 1.40 5.17
CA ASP A 58 -13.85 1.52 6.60
C ASP A 58 -12.56 0.76 6.96
N VAL A 59 -12.05 -0.05 6.03
CA VAL A 59 -10.76 -0.75 6.14
C VAL A 59 -9.58 0.20 5.89
N ILE A 60 -9.81 1.37 5.26
CA ILE A 60 -8.78 2.38 4.98
C ILE A 60 -8.62 3.33 6.18
N PHE A 61 -7.37 3.66 6.55
CA PHE A 61 -7.07 4.58 7.66
C PHE A 61 -7.81 5.91 7.49
N ALA A 62 -8.75 6.17 8.40
CA ALA A 62 -9.71 7.25 8.33
C ALA A 62 -9.14 8.63 8.75
N GLY A 63 -7.92 8.67 9.29
CA GLY A 63 -7.30 9.88 9.84
C GLY A 63 -7.49 10.00 11.36
N THR A 64 -6.59 10.75 11.99
CA THR A 64 -6.68 11.16 13.40
C THR A 64 -6.34 12.64 13.52
N SER A 65 -6.46 13.24 14.71
CA SER A 65 -6.18 14.66 14.94
C SER A 65 -4.74 15.09 14.60
N GLY A 66 -3.78 14.15 14.55
CA GLY A 66 -2.40 14.39 14.17
C GLY A 66 -1.97 13.84 12.80
N ARG A 67 -2.82 13.06 12.10
CA ARG A 67 -2.42 12.38 10.85
C ARG A 67 -3.57 12.29 9.84
N ALA A 68 -3.33 12.78 8.63
CA ALA A 68 -4.34 12.85 7.58
C ALA A 68 -4.87 11.46 7.13
N PRO A 69 -6.14 11.36 6.69
CA PRO A 69 -6.68 10.15 6.07
C PRO A 69 -5.86 9.67 4.87
N LEU A 70 -5.69 8.35 4.73
CA LEU A 70 -5.01 7.75 3.58
C LEU A 70 -5.98 7.39 2.47
N GLY A 71 -5.52 7.47 1.22
CA GLY A 71 -6.34 7.23 0.02
C GLY A 71 -6.49 5.75 -0.40
N ARG A 72 -5.62 4.87 0.13
CA ARG A 72 -5.64 3.42 -0.12
C ARG A 72 -5.25 2.64 1.14
N ALA A 73 -5.77 1.43 1.27
CA ALA A 73 -5.24 0.38 2.13
C ALA A 73 -4.56 -0.68 1.27
N GLU A 74 -3.43 -1.19 1.75
CA GLU A 74 -2.57 -2.14 1.05
C GLU A 74 -2.04 -3.11 2.10
N VAL A 75 -2.25 -4.41 1.88
CA VAL A 75 -1.73 -5.47 2.74
C VAL A 75 -1.12 -6.55 1.88
N SER A 76 0.10 -6.95 2.23
CA SER A 76 0.90 -7.95 1.51
C SER A 76 1.32 -9.07 2.46
N VAL A 77 1.07 -10.31 2.05
CA VAL A 77 1.48 -11.52 2.76
C VAL A 77 2.42 -12.30 1.86
N THR A 78 3.69 -12.33 2.22
CA THR A 78 4.71 -13.20 1.61
C THR A 78 4.72 -14.53 2.36
N ILE A 79 4.60 -15.61 1.60
CA ILE A 79 4.62 -17.00 2.06
C ILE A 79 5.87 -17.64 1.47
N ASP A 80 6.67 -18.29 2.30
CA ASP A 80 7.75 -19.17 1.86
C ASP A 80 7.13 -20.48 1.33
N ASN A 81 7.51 -20.85 0.11
CA ASN A 81 7.03 -22.02 -0.62
C ASN A 81 8.19 -22.96 -1.01
N THR A 82 9.31 -22.93 -0.29
CA THR A 82 10.40 -23.91 -0.40
C THR A 82 9.91 -25.36 -0.32
N ASP A 83 8.86 -25.62 0.47
CA ASP A 83 8.23 -26.94 0.61
C ASP A 83 7.33 -27.36 -0.58
N GLY A 84 7.08 -26.46 -1.55
CA GLY A 84 6.29 -26.76 -2.76
C GLY A 84 4.80 -27.04 -2.52
N VAL A 85 4.24 -26.55 -1.41
CA VAL A 85 2.83 -26.78 -1.01
C VAL A 85 1.85 -25.96 -1.86
N LEU A 86 2.26 -24.79 -2.34
CA LEU A 86 1.52 -24.02 -3.34
C LEU A 86 1.90 -24.52 -4.75
N PRO A 87 0.92 -24.78 -5.64
CA PRO A 87 1.17 -25.35 -6.98
C PRO A 87 1.70 -24.31 -7.97
N ILE A 88 2.86 -23.71 -7.66
CA ILE A 88 3.53 -22.66 -8.43
C ILE A 88 5.04 -22.83 -8.30
N ASP A 89 5.78 -22.67 -9.39
CA ASP A 89 7.24 -22.88 -9.45
C ASP A 89 8.09 -21.78 -8.76
N PHE A 90 7.48 -20.97 -7.88
CA PHE A 90 8.18 -19.94 -7.10
C PHE A 90 8.39 -20.38 -5.66
N THR A 91 9.60 -20.17 -5.15
CA THR A 91 9.99 -20.44 -3.75
C THR A 91 9.45 -19.40 -2.77
N GLU A 92 9.06 -18.21 -3.24
CA GLU A 92 8.37 -17.20 -2.44
C GLU A 92 7.11 -16.73 -3.18
N VAL A 93 5.99 -16.66 -2.48
CA VAL A 93 4.69 -16.27 -3.02
C VAL A 93 4.13 -15.10 -2.22
N THR A 94 4.12 -13.91 -2.82
CA THR A 94 3.57 -12.69 -2.23
C THR A 94 2.17 -12.42 -2.76
N ILE A 95 1.17 -12.55 -1.89
CA ILE A 95 -0.22 -12.20 -2.16
C ILE A 95 -0.46 -10.80 -1.61
N SER A 96 -0.84 -9.86 -2.46
CA SER A 96 -1.17 -8.49 -2.06
C SER A 96 -2.60 -8.14 -2.41
N ARG A 97 -3.27 -7.41 -1.53
CA ARG A 97 -4.58 -6.82 -1.78
C ARG A 97 -4.52 -5.32 -1.57
N ILE A 98 -4.98 -4.58 -2.57
CA ILE A 98 -5.04 -3.11 -2.56
C ILE A 98 -6.51 -2.70 -2.66
N LEU A 99 -6.93 -1.75 -1.83
CA LEU A 99 -8.26 -1.15 -1.88
C LEU A 99 -8.14 0.36 -1.86
N PHE A 100 -8.74 0.99 -2.86
CA PHE A 100 -8.79 2.43 -3.02
C PHE A 100 -10.10 2.99 -2.47
N ARG A 101 -10.12 4.27 -2.06
CA ARG A 101 -11.34 4.95 -1.56
C ARG A 101 -12.51 5.02 -2.55
N ASN A 102 -12.30 4.71 -3.84
CA ASN A 102 -13.35 4.60 -4.84
C ASN A 102 -14.09 3.24 -4.81
N GLY A 103 -13.73 2.34 -3.90
CA GLY A 103 -14.32 0.99 -3.77
C GLY A 103 -13.68 -0.07 -4.67
N ALA A 104 -12.72 0.29 -5.54
CA ALA A 104 -11.98 -0.67 -6.34
C ALA A 104 -11.02 -1.48 -5.45
N SER A 105 -11.15 -2.81 -5.51
CA SER A 105 -10.26 -3.77 -4.85
C SER A 105 -9.50 -4.55 -5.92
N GLU A 106 -8.18 -4.48 -5.86
CA GLU A 106 -7.27 -5.20 -6.73
C GLU A 106 -6.52 -6.28 -5.94
N TYR A 107 -6.25 -7.39 -6.60
CA TYR A 107 -5.46 -8.50 -6.08
C TYR A 107 -4.22 -8.68 -6.96
N GLN A 108 -3.09 -8.92 -6.32
CA GLN A 108 -1.82 -9.15 -6.97
C GLN A 108 -1.16 -10.41 -6.41
N LEU A 109 -0.57 -11.20 -7.30
CA LEU A 109 0.23 -12.38 -7.00
C LEU A 109 1.64 -12.12 -7.56
N ASN A 110 2.64 -12.05 -6.69
CA ASN A 110 4.02 -11.67 -7.05
C ASN A 110 4.13 -10.32 -7.81
N GLY A 111 3.15 -9.44 -7.64
CA GLY A 111 3.04 -8.14 -8.32
C GLY A 111 2.05 -8.12 -9.49
N ASP A 112 1.79 -9.27 -10.11
CA ASP A 112 0.88 -9.38 -11.26
C ASP A 112 -0.59 -9.38 -10.85
N THR A 113 -1.42 -8.59 -11.54
CA THR A 113 -2.86 -8.49 -11.26
C THR A 113 -3.58 -9.80 -11.58
N THR A 114 -4.21 -10.40 -10.59
CA THR A 114 -4.90 -11.72 -10.69
C THR A 114 -6.34 -11.62 -10.21
N ARG A 115 -7.20 -12.58 -10.58
CA ARG A 115 -8.60 -12.59 -10.10
C ARG A 115 -8.67 -13.28 -8.75
N LEU A 116 -9.64 -12.85 -7.93
CA LEU A 116 -9.91 -13.50 -6.63
C LEU A 116 -10.20 -15.00 -6.77
N LEU A 117 -10.85 -15.44 -7.85
CA LEU A 117 -11.11 -16.86 -8.09
C LEU A 117 -9.82 -17.66 -8.19
N ASP A 118 -8.83 -17.12 -8.91
CA ASP A 118 -7.54 -17.76 -9.15
C ASP A 118 -6.74 -17.88 -7.84
N ILE A 119 -6.76 -16.82 -7.01
CA ILE A 119 -6.16 -16.83 -5.65
C ILE A 119 -6.91 -17.80 -4.72
N GLN A 120 -8.24 -17.88 -4.78
CA GLN A 120 -9.02 -18.81 -3.97
C GLN A 120 -8.77 -20.28 -4.37
N GLU A 121 -8.60 -20.57 -5.65
CA GLU A 121 -8.26 -21.92 -6.13
C GLU A 121 -6.83 -22.31 -5.70
N LEU A 122 -5.87 -21.41 -5.90
CA LEU A 122 -4.46 -21.53 -5.48
C LEU A 122 -4.31 -21.77 -3.96
N LEU A 123 -5.03 -21.02 -3.12
CA LEU A 123 -5.01 -21.21 -1.67
C LEU A 123 -5.84 -22.42 -1.20
N SER A 124 -6.84 -22.85 -1.98
CA SER A 124 -7.64 -24.04 -1.66
C SER A 124 -6.90 -25.35 -1.89
N ASP A 125 -5.94 -25.39 -2.83
CA ASP A 125 -5.14 -26.60 -3.07
C ASP A 125 -3.94 -26.72 -2.11
N SER A 126 -3.46 -25.62 -1.51
CA SER A 126 -2.37 -25.59 -0.51
C SER A 126 -2.81 -25.71 0.95
N GLY A 127 -4.12 -25.78 1.22
CA GLY A 127 -4.67 -25.87 2.59
C GLY A 127 -4.68 -24.55 3.37
N ILE A 128 -4.47 -23.42 2.70
CA ILE A 128 -4.38 -22.06 3.29
C ILE A 128 -5.66 -21.23 3.02
N GLY A 129 -6.60 -21.74 2.21
CA GLY A 129 -7.81 -21.02 1.80
C GLY A 129 -8.70 -20.56 2.96
N ARG A 130 -9.41 -19.44 2.76
CA ARG A 130 -10.41 -18.85 3.68
C ARG A 130 -11.37 -19.88 4.30
N GLU A 131 -11.76 -20.87 3.48
CA GLU A 131 -12.68 -21.95 3.83
C GLU A 131 -12.05 -22.93 4.86
N MET A 132 -10.72 -23.16 4.85
CA MET A 132 -10.01 -24.12 5.74
C MET A 132 -9.96 -23.77 7.25
N HIS A 133 -10.66 -22.72 7.71
CA HIS A 133 -10.72 -22.30 9.12
C HIS A 133 -9.36 -22.06 9.82
N VAL A 134 -8.35 -21.69 9.04
CA VAL A 134 -6.98 -21.36 9.51
C VAL A 134 -6.95 -20.16 10.46
N ILE A 135 -7.92 -19.26 10.33
CA ILE A 135 -8.08 -18.06 11.18
C ILE A 135 -9.29 -18.24 12.11
N VAL A 136 -9.03 -18.20 13.41
CA VAL A 136 -10.01 -18.35 14.49
C VAL A 136 -10.25 -17.01 15.17
N GLY A 137 -11.30 -16.32 14.73
CA GLY A 137 -11.70 -15.00 15.24
C GLY A 137 -12.66 -15.05 16.43
N GLN A 138 -12.71 -13.95 17.17
CA GLN A 138 -13.62 -13.74 18.30
C GLN A 138 -15.09 -14.04 17.93
N GLY A 139 -15.66 -15.09 18.54
CA GLY A 139 -17.05 -15.53 18.32
C GLY A 139 -17.24 -16.74 17.39
N GLN A 140 -16.22 -17.14 16.60
CA GLN A 140 -16.33 -18.36 15.77
C GLN A 140 -16.37 -19.66 16.59
N LEU A 141 -15.77 -19.67 17.79
CA LEU A 141 -15.81 -20.80 18.72
C LEU A 141 -17.24 -21.17 19.15
N ASP A 142 -18.09 -20.17 19.39
CA ASP A 142 -19.51 -20.39 19.70
C ASP A 142 -20.30 -20.82 18.46
N ALA A 143 -19.92 -20.35 17.26
CA ALA A 143 -20.56 -20.76 16.02
C ALA A 143 -20.35 -22.27 15.74
N ILE A 144 -19.14 -22.80 15.97
CA ILE A 144 -18.84 -24.24 15.81
C ILE A 144 -19.68 -25.12 16.76
N LEU A 145 -19.99 -24.64 17.96
CA LEU A 145 -20.82 -25.38 18.93
C LEU A 145 -22.33 -25.24 18.70
N LEU A 146 -22.77 -24.07 18.22
CA LEU A 146 -24.17 -23.80 17.90
C LEU A 146 -24.58 -24.35 16.53
N ALA A 147 -23.61 -24.64 15.66
CA ALA A 147 -23.80 -25.27 14.37
C ALA A 147 -24.59 -26.58 14.47
N ASN A 148 -25.46 -26.81 13.48
CA ASN A 148 -26.19 -28.06 13.31
C ASN A 148 -25.20 -29.22 13.00
N PRO A 149 -25.55 -30.49 13.24
CA PRO A 149 -24.66 -31.62 12.94
C PRO A 149 -24.19 -31.68 11.47
N GLU A 150 -25.02 -31.22 10.53
CA GLU A 150 -24.67 -31.10 9.10
C GLU A 150 -23.67 -29.95 8.82
N GLU A 151 -23.78 -28.85 9.57
CA GLU A 151 -22.83 -27.73 9.51
C GLU A 151 -21.51 -28.11 10.15
N ARG A 152 -21.52 -28.81 11.31
CA ARG A 152 -20.30 -29.36 11.95
C ARG A 152 -19.55 -30.37 11.09
N ARG A 153 -20.27 -31.14 10.27
CA ARG A 153 -19.68 -32.02 9.24
C ARG A 153 -18.91 -31.20 8.19
N ALA A 154 -19.40 -30.02 7.80
CA ALA A 154 -18.73 -29.18 6.79
C ALA A 154 -17.31 -28.82 7.21
N PHE A 155 -17.07 -28.38 8.46
CA PHE A 155 -15.73 -28.08 8.99
C PHE A 155 -14.74 -29.25 8.82
N ILE A 156 -15.19 -30.50 8.92
CA ILE A 156 -14.35 -31.70 8.76
C ILE A 156 -14.16 -32.06 7.26
N GLU A 157 -15.19 -31.94 6.43
CA GLU A 157 -15.06 -32.08 4.96
C GLU A 157 -14.09 -31.05 4.36
N GLU A 158 -14.15 -29.84 4.89
CA GLU A 158 -13.39 -28.66 4.50
C GLU A 158 -11.92 -28.83 4.88
N ALA A 159 -11.62 -29.10 6.16
CA ALA A 159 -10.26 -29.47 6.61
C ALA A 159 -9.67 -30.69 5.89
N ALA A 160 -10.51 -31.57 5.34
CA ALA A 160 -10.08 -32.73 4.55
C ALA A 160 -9.94 -32.46 3.03
N GLY A 161 -10.14 -31.23 2.57
CA GLY A 161 -9.99 -30.83 1.16
C GLY A 161 -11.06 -31.38 0.22
N VAL A 162 -12.21 -31.82 0.74
CA VAL A 162 -13.27 -32.51 -0.01
C VAL A 162 -14.05 -31.56 -0.93
N LEU A 163 -14.06 -30.26 -0.62
CA LEU A 163 -14.77 -29.20 -1.37
C LEU A 163 -14.48 -29.20 -2.88
N LYS A 164 -13.23 -29.44 -3.31
CA LYS A 164 -12.87 -29.50 -4.74
C LYS A 164 -13.50 -30.71 -5.45
N HIS A 165 -13.55 -31.85 -4.76
CA HIS A 165 -14.19 -33.07 -5.26
C HIS A 165 -15.72 -32.90 -5.33
N ARG A 166 -16.32 -32.21 -4.35
CA ARG A 166 -17.75 -31.87 -4.33
C ARG A 166 -18.15 -30.91 -5.46
N LYS A 167 -17.36 -29.84 -5.71
CA LYS A 167 -17.55 -28.93 -6.87
C LYS A 167 -17.37 -29.66 -8.21
N ARG A 168 -16.39 -30.58 -8.32
CA ARG A 168 -16.21 -31.45 -9.51
C ARG A 168 -17.41 -32.41 -9.71
N LYS A 169 -17.94 -33.02 -8.65
CA LYS A 169 -19.15 -33.86 -8.68
C LYS A 169 -20.36 -33.07 -9.20
N GLU A 170 -20.59 -31.86 -8.70
CA GLU A 170 -21.73 -31.04 -9.15
C GLU A 170 -21.63 -30.70 -10.65
N LYS A 171 -20.42 -30.37 -11.12
CA LYS A 171 -20.14 -30.15 -12.56
C LYS A 171 -20.35 -31.41 -13.39
N ALA A 172 -20.01 -32.59 -12.86
CA ALA A 172 -20.26 -33.88 -13.49
C ALA A 172 -21.75 -34.25 -13.53
N LEU A 173 -22.51 -33.98 -12.45
CA LEU A 173 -23.96 -34.21 -12.39
C LEU A 173 -24.72 -33.35 -13.42
N ARG A 174 -24.43 -32.04 -13.51
CA ARG A 174 -25.02 -31.17 -14.53
C ARG A 174 -24.71 -31.66 -15.97
N LYS A 175 -23.54 -32.28 -16.18
CA LYS A 175 -23.15 -32.88 -17.47
C LYS A 175 -23.86 -34.22 -17.72
N LEU A 176 -24.06 -35.04 -16.67
CA LEU A 176 -24.81 -36.29 -16.72
C LEU A 176 -26.28 -36.05 -17.07
N ASP A 177 -26.93 -35.04 -16.46
CA ASP A 177 -28.33 -34.70 -16.74
C ASP A 177 -28.55 -34.36 -18.22
N SER A 178 -27.68 -33.51 -18.80
CA SER A 178 -27.74 -33.18 -20.23
C SER A 178 -27.47 -34.39 -21.14
N MET A 179 -26.56 -35.29 -20.77
CA MET A 179 -26.36 -36.55 -21.49
C MET A 179 -27.55 -37.51 -21.37
N THR A 180 -28.28 -37.51 -20.26
CA THR A 180 -29.42 -38.42 -20.06
C THR A 180 -30.58 -38.07 -21.00
N ALA A 181 -30.82 -36.78 -21.24
CA ALA A 181 -31.78 -36.31 -22.24
C ALA A 181 -31.41 -36.72 -23.67
N ASN A 182 -30.12 -36.62 -24.02
CA ASN A 182 -29.62 -37.02 -25.34
C ASN A 182 -29.65 -38.55 -25.55
N LEU A 183 -29.34 -39.33 -24.51
CA LEU A 183 -29.34 -40.79 -24.57
C LEU A 183 -30.76 -41.34 -24.80
N ALA A 184 -31.77 -40.76 -24.13
CA ALA A 184 -33.18 -41.10 -24.38
C ALA A 184 -33.57 -40.90 -25.86
N ARG A 185 -33.22 -39.75 -26.44
CA ARG A 185 -33.50 -39.41 -27.84
C ARG A 185 -32.85 -40.37 -28.84
N ILE A 186 -31.63 -40.85 -28.55
CA ILE A 186 -30.92 -41.81 -29.41
C ILE A 186 -31.47 -43.25 -29.23
N GLN A 187 -31.93 -43.61 -28.03
CA GLN A 187 -32.63 -44.89 -27.80
C GLN A 187 -33.92 -44.97 -28.60
N ASP A 188 -34.73 -43.91 -28.61
CA ASP A 188 -35.96 -43.84 -29.41
C ASP A 188 -35.66 -44.00 -30.91
N LEU A 189 -34.65 -43.27 -31.41
CA LEU A 189 -34.18 -43.37 -32.81
C LEU A 189 -33.77 -44.81 -33.19
N THR A 190 -33.10 -45.52 -32.28
CA THR A 190 -32.58 -46.88 -32.52
C THR A 190 -33.69 -47.93 -32.51
N VAL A 191 -34.71 -47.75 -31.66
CA VAL A 191 -35.92 -48.59 -31.65
C VAL A 191 -36.75 -48.36 -32.92
N GLU A 192 -36.82 -47.11 -33.40
CA GLU A 192 -37.50 -46.75 -34.64
C GLU A 192 -36.82 -47.35 -35.89
N LEU A 193 -35.49 -47.25 -35.99
CA LEU A 193 -34.71 -47.84 -37.10
C LEU A 193 -34.85 -49.38 -37.17
N ARG A 194 -34.83 -50.08 -36.03
CA ARG A 194 -35.11 -51.55 -35.99
C ARG A 194 -36.50 -51.91 -36.53
N ARG A 195 -37.47 -51.00 -36.46
CA ARG A 195 -38.83 -51.20 -36.99
C ARG A 195 -38.91 -51.00 -38.50
N GLN A 196 -37.97 -50.25 -39.10
CA GLN A 196 -37.95 -49.88 -40.52
C GLN A 196 -37.22 -50.89 -41.42
N LEU A 197 -36.38 -51.77 -40.88
CA LEU A 197 -35.51 -52.67 -41.67
C LEU A 197 -36.25 -53.89 -42.28
N LYS A 198 -37.30 -54.37 -41.60
CA LYS A 198 -38.06 -55.58 -42.00
C LYS A 198 -38.92 -55.43 -43.28
N PRO A 199 -39.49 -54.26 -43.60
CA PRO A 199 -40.19 -54.01 -44.88
C PRO A 199 -39.29 -53.87 -46.12
N LEU A 200 -38.06 -53.36 -45.99
CA LEU A 200 -37.21 -53.01 -47.14
C LEU A 200 -36.87 -54.19 -48.05
N GLY A 201 -36.66 -55.38 -47.48
CA GLY A 201 -36.32 -56.58 -48.25
C GLY A 201 -37.37 -57.04 -49.27
N LYS A 202 -38.61 -56.52 -49.22
CA LYS A 202 -39.65 -56.76 -50.24
C LYS A 202 -39.69 -55.71 -51.36
N GLN A 203 -38.93 -54.63 -51.25
CA GLN A 203 -39.04 -53.47 -52.15
C GLN A 203 -38.06 -53.53 -53.34
N ALA A 204 -37.06 -54.41 -53.29
CA ALA A 204 -36.04 -54.57 -54.34
C ALA A 204 -36.55 -55.18 -55.66
N GLU A 205 -37.57 -56.04 -55.65
CA GLU A 205 -38.16 -56.56 -56.90
C GLU A 205 -38.93 -55.50 -57.68
N VAL A 206 -39.52 -54.54 -56.95
CA VAL A 206 -40.32 -53.47 -57.54
C VAL A 206 -39.43 -52.50 -58.33
N ALA A 207 -38.15 -52.38 -57.95
CA ALA A 207 -37.11 -51.46 -58.46
C ALA A 207 -37.18 -51.14 -59.97
N ARG A 208 -37.35 -52.18 -60.81
CA ARG A 208 -37.14 -52.08 -62.26
C ARG A 208 -38.18 -51.26 -63.03
N LYS A 209 -39.37 -51.02 -62.46
CA LYS A 209 -40.44 -50.25 -63.13
C LYS A 209 -40.41 -48.74 -62.89
N ALA A 210 -39.64 -48.24 -61.91
CA ALA A 210 -39.58 -46.80 -61.62
C ALA A 210 -38.68 -46.00 -62.57
N SER A 211 -37.73 -46.65 -63.26
CA SER A 211 -36.68 -45.97 -64.02
C SER A 211 -37.22 -45.03 -65.10
N THR A 212 -38.36 -45.35 -65.72
CA THR A 212 -38.98 -44.50 -66.76
C THR A 212 -39.66 -43.27 -66.16
N ILE A 213 -40.39 -43.40 -65.05
CA ILE A 213 -41.07 -42.26 -64.41
C ILE A 213 -40.06 -41.33 -63.69
N GLN A 214 -38.88 -41.84 -63.35
CA GLN A 214 -37.77 -41.02 -62.83
C GLN A 214 -37.29 -39.95 -63.83
N SER A 215 -37.46 -40.11 -65.16
CA SER A 215 -37.03 -39.08 -66.12
C SER A 215 -37.94 -37.84 -66.13
N ASP A 216 -39.27 -38.02 -66.07
CA ASP A 216 -40.22 -36.89 -65.96
C ASP A 216 -40.10 -36.14 -64.63
N VAL A 217 -39.81 -36.90 -63.55
CA VAL A 217 -39.47 -36.33 -62.24
C VAL A 217 -38.16 -35.54 -62.31
N ARG A 218 -37.20 -35.92 -63.17
CA ARG A 218 -35.93 -35.20 -63.35
C ARG A 218 -36.13 -33.81 -63.99
N ASP A 219 -36.88 -33.69 -65.10
CA ASP A 219 -37.17 -32.38 -65.74
C ASP A 219 -37.96 -31.47 -64.80
N SER A 220 -39.00 -31.99 -64.15
CA SER A 220 -39.82 -31.21 -63.22
C SER A 220 -39.02 -30.72 -62.00
N ARG A 221 -38.05 -31.51 -61.51
CA ARG A 221 -37.13 -31.11 -60.43
C ARG A 221 -36.11 -30.08 -60.87
N LEU A 222 -35.50 -30.22 -62.06
CA LEU A 222 -34.57 -29.24 -62.60
C LEU A 222 -35.20 -27.84 -62.65
N ARG A 223 -36.45 -27.73 -63.12
CA ARG A 223 -37.16 -26.44 -63.26
C ARG A 223 -37.56 -25.80 -61.92
N LEU A 224 -37.92 -26.61 -60.92
CA LEU A 224 -38.23 -26.11 -59.57
C LEU A 224 -36.95 -25.74 -58.80
N LEU A 225 -35.87 -26.51 -58.96
CA LEU A 225 -34.57 -26.22 -58.33
C LEU A 225 -33.94 -24.95 -58.93
N ALA A 226 -34.14 -24.68 -60.23
CA ALA A 226 -33.76 -23.41 -60.85
C ALA A 226 -34.53 -22.20 -60.26
N ASP A 227 -35.83 -22.33 -59.99
CA ASP A 227 -36.65 -21.29 -59.38
C ASP A 227 -36.30 -21.07 -57.89
N ASP A 228 -36.12 -22.13 -57.11
CA ASP A 228 -35.69 -22.06 -55.71
C ASP A 228 -34.30 -21.41 -55.56
N LEU A 229 -33.38 -21.71 -56.47
CA LEU A 229 -32.03 -21.12 -56.51
C LEU A 229 -32.09 -19.62 -56.83
N LEU A 230 -32.94 -19.20 -57.77
CA LEU A 230 -33.15 -17.78 -58.08
C LEU A 230 -33.82 -17.02 -56.92
N GLN A 231 -34.79 -17.64 -56.24
CA GLN A 231 -35.42 -17.05 -55.06
C GLN A 231 -34.41 -16.87 -53.91
N LEU A 232 -33.60 -17.90 -53.59
CA LEU A 232 -32.56 -17.81 -52.56
C LEU A 232 -31.47 -16.79 -52.89
N ARG A 233 -31.08 -16.65 -54.15
CA ARG A 233 -30.17 -15.56 -54.56
C ARG A 233 -30.81 -14.19 -54.31
N SER A 234 -32.09 -14.01 -54.64
CA SER A 234 -32.80 -12.74 -54.41
C SER A 234 -33.01 -12.39 -52.93
N THR A 235 -33.15 -13.37 -52.04
CA THR A 235 -33.22 -13.11 -50.59
C THR A 235 -31.85 -12.72 -50.03
N VAL A 236 -30.78 -13.39 -50.46
CA VAL A 236 -29.41 -13.01 -50.09
C VAL A 236 -29.06 -11.60 -50.56
N ASP A 237 -29.45 -11.22 -51.79
CA ASP A 237 -29.22 -9.86 -52.32
C ASP A 237 -29.99 -8.78 -51.52
N ALA A 238 -31.19 -9.09 -51.01
CA ALA A 238 -31.94 -8.19 -50.13
C ALA A 238 -31.28 -8.05 -48.75
N GLU A 239 -30.85 -9.16 -48.14
CA GLU A 239 -30.15 -9.16 -46.84
C GLU A 239 -28.79 -8.43 -46.91
N VAL A 240 -28.11 -8.41 -48.07
CA VAL A 240 -26.90 -7.62 -48.31
C VAL A 240 -27.18 -6.12 -48.17
N ALA A 241 -28.35 -5.64 -48.61
CA ALA A 241 -28.73 -4.24 -48.47
C ALA A 241 -28.98 -3.84 -47.01
N ASP A 242 -29.72 -4.66 -46.25
CA ASP A 242 -30.02 -4.39 -44.83
C ASP A 242 -28.77 -4.39 -43.95
N GLU A 243 -27.84 -5.31 -44.20
CA GLU A 243 -26.54 -5.33 -43.50
C GLU A 243 -25.71 -4.07 -43.80
N SER A 244 -25.74 -3.55 -45.03
CA SER A 244 -25.01 -2.32 -45.36
C SER A 244 -25.50 -1.12 -44.51
N ALA A 245 -26.78 -1.09 -44.16
CA ALA A 245 -27.36 -0.10 -43.26
C ALA A 245 -26.96 -0.34 -41.78
N LEU A 246 -26.90 -1.60 -41.34
CA LEU A 246 -26.43 -1.96 -40.00
C LEU A 246 -24.94 -1.63 -39.80
N ARG A 247 -24.08 -1.91 -40.80
CA ARG A 247 -22.66 -1.53 -40.79
C ARG A 247 -22.50 0.00 -40.75
N ALA A 248 -23.23 0.74 -41.58
CA ALA A 248 -23.22 2.21 -41.53
C ALA A 248 -23.67 2.77 -40.16
N ARG A 249 -24.63 2.12 -39.49
CA ARG A 249 -25.04 2.49 -38.11
C ARG A 249 -23.97 2.16 -37.07
N ARG A 250 -23.33 0.99 -37.17
CA ARG A 250 -22.20 0.58 -36.31
C ARG A 250 -21.08 1.62 -36.39
N ASP A 251 -20.67 1.97 -37.61
CA ASP A 251 -19.58 2.93 -37.85
C ASP A 251 -19.94 4.34 -37.33
N GLY A 252 -21.22 4.73 -37.38
CA GLY A 252 -21.73 5.95 -36.77
C GLY A 252 -21.66 5.97 -35.23
N VAL A 253 -22.03 4.86 -34.58
CA VAL A 253 -21.92 4.70 -33.11
C VAL A 253 -20.46 4.66 -32.67
N GLU A 254 -19.59 4.00 -33.44
CA GLU A 254 -18.14 3.99 -33.21
C GLU A 254 -17.52 5.39 -33.34
N ALA A 255 -17.98 6.19 -34.32
CA ALA A 255 -17.57 7.59 -34.45
C ALA A 255 -18.05 8.47 -33.27
N GLU A 256 -19.27 8.29 -32.76
CA GLU A 256 -19.72 8.97 -31.54
C GLU A 256 -18.89 8.55 -30.31
N LEU A 257 -18.57 7.26 -30.17
CA LEU A 257 -17.77 6.73 -29.07
C LEU A 257 -16.34 7.31 -29.08
N ASN A 258 -15.70 7.35 -30.25
CA ASN A 258 -14.38 7.94 -30.42
C ASN A 258 -14.39 9.45 -30.14
N LYS A 259 -15.47 10.17 -30.52
CA LYS A 259 -15.64 11.59 -30.18
C LYS A 259 -15.83 11.82 -28.68
N ALA A 260 -16.56 10.96 -27.99
CA ALA A 260 -16.72 11.02 -26.53
C ALA A 260 -15.41 10.75 -25.79
N ARG A 261 -14.63 9.75 -26.23
CA ARG A 261 -13.29 9.43 -25.70
C ARG A 261 -12.29 10.57 -25.92
N ALA A 262 -12.22 11.14 -27.12
CA ALA A 262 -11.33 12.26 -27.41
C ALA A 262 -11.66 13.51 -26.54
N ARG A 263 -12.94 13.73 -26.21
CA ARG A 263 -13.35 14.80 -25.28
C ARG A 263 -13.00 14.47 -23.83
N GLU A 264 -13.10 13.21 -23.41
CA GLU A 264 -12.63 12.76 -22.09
C GLU A 264 -11.11 12.99 -21.93
N GLU A 265 -10.31 12.61 -22.93
CA GLU A 265 -8.86 12.86 -22.97
C GLU A 265 -8.50 14.35 -22.92
N GLU A 266 -9.24 15.21 -23.62
CA GLU A 266 -9.06 16.68 -23.58
C GLU A 266 -9.28 17.23 -22.15
N ILE A 267 -10.32 16.77 -21.46
CA ILE A 267 -10.65 17.24 -20.11
C ILE A 267 -9.65 16.69 -19.09
N ASP A 268 -9.28 15.41 -19.18
CA ASP A 268 -8.25 14.81 -18.32
C ASP A 268 -6.89 15.53 -18.49
N ALA A 269 -6.51 15.91 -19.72
CA ALA A 269 -5.31 16.70 -19.99
C ALA A 269 -5.35 18.09 -19.33
N THR A 270 -6.50 18.79 -19.38
CA THR A 270 -6.63 20.08 -18.65
C THR A 270 -6.64 19.91 -17.13
N THR A 271 -7.23 18.82 -16.64
CA THR A 271 -7.30 18.49 -15.21
C THR A 271 -5.92 18.16 -14.64
N LEU A 272 -5.05 17.51 -15.44
CA LEU A 272 -3.65 17.25 -15.08
C LEU A 272 -2.82 18.54 -14.88
N ILE A 273 -3.15 19.61 -15.62
CA ILE A 273 -2.49 20.92 -15.50
C ILE A 273 -3.03 21.72 -14.32
N GLU A 274 -4.34 21.70 -14.09
CA GLU A 274 -4.98 22.51 -13.04
C GLU A 274 -4.89 21.91 -11.63
N ASN A 275 -4.84 20.59 -11.45
CA ASN A 275 -4.70 19.97 -10.13
C ASN A 275 -3.45 20.47 -9.36
N PRO A 276 -2.25 20.53 -9.96
CA PRO A 276 -1.08 21.15 -9.33
C PRO A 276 -1.25 22.64 -9.00
N LEU A 277 -2.05 23.39 -9.77
CA LEU A 277 -2.34 24.80 -9.48
C LEU A 277 -3.29 24.92 -8.28
N LEU A 278 -4.31 24.06 -8.18
CA LEU A 278 -5.21 24.01 -7.03
C LEU A 278 -4.46 23.66 -5.75
N VAL A 279 -3.55 22.67 -5.79
CA VAL A 279 -2.70 22.32 -4.63
C VAL A 279 -1.84 23.51 -4.21
N LYS A 280 -1.16 24.19 -5.15
CA LYS A 280 -0.37 25.40 -4.85
C LYS A 280 -1.23 26.54 -4.27
N ALA A 281 -2.45 26.73 -4.77
CA ALA A 281 -3.39 27.73 -4.25
C ALA A 281 -3.85 27.39 -2.81
N GLN A 282 -4.12 26.11 -2.53
CA GLN A 282 -4.44 25.60 -1.19
C GLN A 282 -3.26 25.79 -0.23
N GLU A 283 -2.06 25.36 -0.61
CA GLU A 283 -0.83 25.52 0.19
C GLU A 283 -0.57 26.99 0.53
N ASN A 284 -0.63 27.89 -0.45
CA ASN A 284 -0.45 29.32 -0.25
C ASN A 284 -1.50 29.91 0.72
N TYR A 285 -2.77 29.55 0.54
CA TYR A 285 -3.85 29.95 1.46
C TYR A 285 -3.60 29.47 2.90
N TYR A 286 -3.19 28.22 3.10
CA TYR A 286 -2.89 27.69 4.43
C TYR A 286 -1.63 28.29 5.05
N GLN A 287 -0.56 28.52 4.26
CA GLN A 287 0.66 29.19 4.72
C GLN A 287 0.38 30.62 5.18
N LEU A 288 -0.37 31.40 4.40
CA LEU A 288 -0.78 32.76 4.77
C LEU A 288 -1.69 32.77 6.01
N THR A 289 -2.61 31.81 6.12
CA THR A 289 -3.46 31.66 7.31
C THR A 289 -2.64 31.30 8.57
N ALA A 290 -1.61 30.45 8.44
CA ALA A 290 -0.69 30.15 9.54
C ALA A 290 0.20 31.36 9.91
N GLN A 291 0.62 32.17 8.94
CA GLN A 291 1.31 33.43 9.21
C GLN A 291 0.39 34.42 9.95
N ARG A 292 -0.89 34.53 9.59
CA ARG A 292 -1.86 35.37 10.32
C ARG A 292 -1.91 35.02 11.80
N GLU A 293 -2.05 33.75 12.16
CA GLU A 293 -2.11 33.35 13.57
C GLU A 293 -0.79 33.63 14.32
N LYS A 294 0.37 33.43 13.66
CA LYS A 294 1.67 33.80 14.25
C LYS A 294 1.77 35.31 14.53
N PHE A 295 1.46 36.16 13.55
CA PHE A 295 1.51 37.61 13.72
C PHE A 295 0.47 38.12 14.71
N ARG A 296 -0.72 37.51 14.78
CA ARG A 296 -1.74 37.81 15.79
C ARG A 296 -1.29 37.45 17.20
N GLY A 297 -0.60 36.32 17.37
CA GLY A 297 0.04 35.96 18.64
C GLY A 297 1.11 36.96 19.06
N ILE A 298 1.97 37.38 18.11
CA ILE A 298 3.00 38.41 18.34
C ILE A 298 2.36 39.75 18.74
N GLN A 299 1.34 40.20 18.01
CA GLN A 299 0.62 41.45 18.29
C GLN A 299 0.03 41.46 19.71
N ASN A 300 -0.69 40.39 20.09
CA ASN A 300 -1.32 40.28 21.40
C ASN A 300 -0.27 40.31 22.53
N LEU A 301 0.77 39.48 22.43
CA LEU A 301 1.84 39.40 23.43
C LEU A 301 2.62 40.71 23.55
N ALA A 302 2.87 41.40 22.43
CA ALA A 302 3.56 42.68 22.41
C ALA A 302 2.71 43.80 23.04
N SER A 303 1.40 43.83 22.74
CA SER A 303 0.44 44.79 23.34
C SER A 303 0.28 44.58 24.85
N GLU A 304 0.17 43.32 25.32
CA GLU A 304 0.11 43.01 26.76
C GLU A 304 1.39 43.43 27.47
N ARG A 305 2.56 43.10 26.90
CA ARG A 305 3.87 43.52 27.46
C ARG A 305 4.02 45.04 27.53
N ALA A 306 3.63 45.75 26.47
CA ALA A 306 3.66 47.22 26.45
C ALA A 306 2.79 47.80 27.57
N ARG A 307 1.58 47.26 27.75
CA ARG A 307 0.65 47.67 28.81
C ARG A 307 1.19 47.41 30.21
N PHE A 308 1.61 46.18 30.53
CA PHE A 308 2.12 45.86 31.87
C PHE A 308 3.37 46.68 32.24
N LEU A 309 4.30 46.86 31.30
CA LEU A 309 5.49 47.69 31.53
C LEU A 309 5.16 49.17 31.72
N SER A 310 4.08 49.67 31.12
CA SER A 310 3.60 51.05 31.34
C SER A 310 2.91 51.21 32.70
N GLU A 311 2.03 50.28 33.09
CA GLU A 311 1.32 50.33 34.37
C GLU A 311 2.32 50.27 35.56
N GLU A 312 3.29 49.35 35.56
CA GLU A 312 4.34 49.30 36.59
C GLU A 312 5.26 50.55 36.60
N ALA A 313 5.52 51.16 35.44
CA ALA A 313 6.34 52.37 35.35
C ALA A 313 5.63 53.62 35.88
N ASP A 314 4.29 53.57 36.00
CA ASP A 314 3.47 54.63 36.54
C ASP A 314 3.29 54.52 38.07
N GLU A 315 3.07 53.31 38.61
CA GLU A 315 2.98 53.06 40.06
C GLU A 315 4.28 53.45 40.80
N ALA A 316 5.44 53.23 40.16
CA ALA A 316 6.74 53.58 40.71
C ALA A 316 6.96 55.10 40.97
N ARG A 317 6.02 55.99 40.58
CA ARG A 317 6.07 57.41 40.97
C ARG A 317 5.59 57.70 42.39
N ALA A 318 4.84 56.79 43.02
CA ALA A 318 3.96 57.14 44.14
C ALA A 318 4.53 56.95 45.56
N SER A 319 5.76 56.42 45.71
CA SER A 319 6.29 55.99 47.01
C SER A 319 7.66 56.59 47.32
N GLY A 320 7.71 57.48 48.33
CA GLY A 320 8.93 58.02 48.91
C GLY A 320 8.66 59.22 49.83
N ARG A 321 9.49 59.46 50.85
CA ARG A 321 9.52 60.73 51.60
C ARG A 321 10.60 61.64 51.01
N ASP A 322 10.41 62.96 51.12
CA ASP A 322 11.38 63.93 50.59
C ASP A 322 12.72 63.88 51.37
N PRO A 323 13.85 63.51 50.73
CA PRO A 323 15.16 63.47 51.38
C PRO A 323 15.66 64.85 51.82
N GLU A 324 15.25 65.94 51.17
CA GLU A 324 15.65 67.30 51.60
C GLU A 324 15.02 67.66 52.94
N SER A 325 13.77 67.24 53.17
CA SER A 325 13.09 67.43 54.46
C SER A 325 13.80 66.71 55.63
N MET A 326 14.37 65.52 55.37
CA MET A 326 15.11 64.75 56.37
C MET A 326 16.49 65.36 56.68
N ASP A 327 17.22 65.82 55.66
CA ASP A 327 18.50 66.52 55.83
C ASP A 327 18.33 67.84 56.60
N LEU A 328 17.24 68.60 56.34
CA LEU A 328 16.92 69.81 57.07
C LEU A 328 16.61 69.54 58.56
N GLU A 329 15.90 68.45 58.86
CA GLU A 329 15.63 68.02 60.24
C GLU A 329 16.93 67.58 60.94
N ALA A 330 17.81 66.83 60.26
CA ALA A 330 19.13 66.46 60.77
C ALA A 330 20.02 67.68 61.03
N ALA A 331 20.09 68.64 60.10
CA ALA A 331 20.86 69.87 60.25
C ALA A 331 20.37 70.74 61.43
N GLY A 332 19.06 70.76 61.70
CA GLY A 332 18.49 71.37 62.90
C GLY A 332 19.04 70.73 64.19
N LEU A 333 19.01 69.40 64.27
CA LEU A 333 19.54 68.64 65.42
C LEU A 333 21.06 68.83 65.60
N ARG A 334 21.83 68.98 64.51
CA ARG A 334 23.27 69.35 64.57
C ARG A 334 23.50 70.76 65.13
N GLY A 335 22.59 71.69 64.85
CA GLY A 335 22.60 73.02 65.48
C GLY A 335 22.40 72.94 67.00
N GLU A 336 21.41 72.16 67.44
CA GLU A 336 21.14 71.92 68.87
C GLU A 336 22.29 71.18 69.57
N GLU A 337 22.89 70.17 68.90
CA GLU A 337 24.10 69.47 69.35
C GLU A 337 25.24 70.44 69.69
N GLN A 338 25.50 71.41 68.81
CA GLN A 338 26.60 72.36 68.99
C GLN A 338 26.35 73.36 70.12
N VAL A 339 25.10 73.77 70.36
CA VAL A 339 24.73 74.61 71.52
C VAL A 339 24.97 73.84 72.81
N LEU A 340 24.45 72.61 72.92
CA LEU A 340 24.61 71.77 74.11
C LEU A 340 26.08 71.38 74.37
N LYS A 341 26.90 71.19 73.32
CA LYS A 341 28.36 71.01 73.47
C LYS A 341 29.05 72.21 74.14
N ASN A 342 28.64 73.43 73.82
CA ASN A 342 29.17 74.62 74.48
C ASN A 342 28.72 74.67 75.95
N GLU A 343 27.45 74.31 76.24
CA GLU A 343 26.96 74.19 77.62
C GLU A 343 27.70 73.11 78.42
N VAL A 344 27.99 71.95 77.83
CA VAL A 344 28.87 70.91 78.41
C VAL A 344 30.22 71.52 78.79
N THR A 345 30.94 72.19 77.87
CA THR A 345 32.26 72.77 78.19
C THR A 345 32.21 73.83 79.30
N SER A 346 31.13 74.62 79.36
CA SER A 346 30.90 75.57 80.44
C SER A 346 30.70 74.86 81.78
N ALA A 347 29.84 73.82 81.81
CA ALA A 347 29.58 73.00 82.98
C ALA A 347 30.83 72.24 83.45
N THR A 348 31.67 71.72 82.54
CA THR A 348 32.97 71.12 82.88
C THR A 348 33.87 72.11 83.60
N SER A 349 34.00 73.35 83.09
CA SER A 349 34.82 74.38 83.73
C SER A 349 34.28 74.85 85.09
N GLY A 350 32.96 74.77 85.29
CA GLY A 350 32.30 75.00 86.59
C GLY A 350 32.60 73.86 87.59
N LEU A 351 32.51 72.62 87.13
CA LEU A 351 32.84 71.43 87.92
C LEU A 351 34.33 71.38 88.30
N GLU A 352 35.25 71.79 87.42
CA GLU A 352 36.68 71.90 87.74
C GLU A 352 36.96 72.90 88.87
N LYS A 353 36.28 74.05 88.87
CA LYS A 353 36.38 75.03 89.96
C LYS A 353 35.84 74.46 91.27
N LEU A 354 34.61 73.96 91.26
CA LEU A 354 33.96 73.40 92.45
C LEU A 354 34.73 72.19 93.02
N SER A 355 35.19 71.28 92.18
CA SER A 355 36.03 70.14 92.61
C SER A 355 37.39 70.58 93.15
N SER A 356 37.98 71.69 92.67
CA SER A 356 39.19 72.26 93.28
C SER A 356 38.92 72.85 94.68
N GLU A 357 37.79 73.54 94.87
CA GLU A 357 37.34 74.06 96.16
C GLU A 357 37.06 72.92 97.14
N VAL A 358 36.28 71.91 96.71
CA VAL A 358 36.04 70.68 97.46
C VAL A 358 37.35 70.01 97.86
N ARG A 359 38.31 69.80 96.95
CA ARG A 359 39.62 69.21 97.30
C ARG A 359 40.38 69.99 98.37
N THR A 360 40.32 71.32 98.38
CA THR A 360 40.97 72.10 99.46
C THR A 360 40.25 71.97 100.80
N LEU A 361 38.92 71.94 100.80
CA LEU A 361 38.13 71.74 102.02
C LEU A 361 38.23 70.29 102.53
N GLU A 362 38.27 69.32 101.61
CA GLU A 362 38.51 67.90 101.90
C GLU A 362 39.91 67.65 102.42
N ALA A 363 40.97 68.31 101.92
CA ALA A 363 42.31 68.15 102.50
C ALA A 363 42.34 68.59 103.99
N ASN A 364 41.62 69.65 104.33
CA ASN A 364 41.46 70.12 105.71
C ASN A 364 40.54 69.19 106.52
N LEU A 365 39.43 68.72 105.94
CA LEU A 365 38.54 67.75 106.58
C LEU A 365 39.23 66.40 106.79
N ILE A 366 40.01 65.88 105.85
CA ILE A 366 40.74 64.60 105.95
C ILE A 366 41.76 64.63 107.08
N SER A 367 42.40 65.77 107.34
CA SER A 367 43.27 65.93 108.53
C SER A 367 42.54 65.65 109.84
N GLU A 368 41.24 65.97 109.89
CA GLU A 368 40.39 65.84 111.08
C GLU A 368 39.53 64.57 111.06
N GLU A 369 39.09 64.14 109.88
CA GLU A 369 38.47 62.84 109.65
C GLU A 369 39.46 61.75 109.96
N ASN A 370 40.77 61.87 109.71
CA ASN A 370 41.72 60.83 110.11
C ASN A 370 41.78 60.57 111.64
N SER A 371 41.36 61.52 112.50
CA SER A 371 41.24 61.27 113.95
C SER A 371 39.88 60.68 114.37
N VAL A 372 38.88 60.76 113.50
CA VAL A 372 37.46 60.39 113.73
C VAL A 372 37.01 59.19 112.86
N SER A 373 37.74 58.89 111.79
CA SER A 373 37.59 57.78 110.85
C SER A 373 38.58 56.64 111.13
N ALA A 374 39.43 56.79 112.15
CA ALA A 374 40.00 55.66 112.88
C ALA A 374 38.90 54.71 113.40
N ALA A 375 37.65 55.15 113.26
CA ALA A 375 36.47 54.34 113.29
C ALA A 375 35.41 54.93 112.27
N LEU A 376 34.17 55.35 112.59
CA LEU A 376 33.26 56.07 111.64
C LEU A 376 32.77 55.32 110.39
N ARG A 377 32.23 54.07 110.48
CA ARG A 377 31.42 53.37 109.41
C ARG A 377 31.09 51.86 109.57
N ALA A 378 31.87 51.01 110.24
CA ALA A 378 31.74 49.52 110.18
C ALA A 378 30.37 48.95 110.51
N ILE A 379 29.57 49.66 111.31
CA ILE A 379 28.47 49.04 112.02
C ILE A 379 27.17 49.00 111.19
N ALA A 380 27.06 49.78 110.10
CA ALA A 380 25.78 49.99 109.40
C ALA A 380 25.68 49.41 107.97
N ASP A 381 26.29 50.04 106.95
CA ASP A 381 25.65 50.08 105.62
C ASP A 381 25.95 48.95 104.62
N GLN A 382 26.86 48.00 104.90
CA GLN A 382 27.37 47.09 103.85
C GLN A 382 26.56 45.78 103.63
N ARG A 383 25.42 45.56 104.31
CA ARG A 383 24.72 44.25 104.29
C ARG A 383 23.56 44.09 103.29
N GLU A 384 23.06 45.16 102.67
CA GLU A 384 21.84 45.07 101.84
C GLU A 384 22.10 45.08 100.31
N GLY A 385 23.21 45.67 99.85
CA GLY A 385 23.43 45.91 98.41
C GLY A 385 23.78 44.66 97.57
N THR A 386 24.50 43.70 98.14
CA THR A 386 25.12 42.58 97.39
C THR A 386 24.13 41.60 96.78
N ALA A 387 22.97 41.38 97.39
CA ALA A 387 22.03 40.33 96.98
C ALA A 387 21.26 40.64 95.66
N ARG A 388 21.14 41.91 95.25
CA ARG A 388 20.40 42.27 94.02
C ARG A 388 21.22 42.09 92.73
N GLN A 389 22.52 42.38 92.78
CA GLN A 389 23.39 42.36 91.59
C GLN A 389 23.71 40.93 91.14
N GLU A 390 23.85 39.99 92.08
CA GLU A 390 24.10 38.57 91.81
C GLU A 390 22.98 37.88 91.00
N GLY A 391 21.72 38.31 91.19
CA GLY A 391 20.58 37.79 90.44
C GLY A 391 20.56 38.20 88.95
N HIS A 392 21.05 39.39 88.62
CA HIS A 392 21.05 39.91 87.24
C HIS A 392 22.10 39.21 86.37
N ILE A 393 23.30 39.01 86.92
CA ILE A 393 24.44 38.34 86.25
C ILE A 393 24.08 36.89 85.85
N ASN A 394 23.34 36.17 86.69
CA ASN A 394 22.94 34.80 86.38
C ASN A 394 21.88 34.70 85.27
N GLY A 395 20.99 35.69 85.15
CA GLY A 395 19.96 35.72 84.11
C GLY A 395 20.50 35.96 82.69
N LEU A 396 21.60 36.71 82.56
CA LEU A 396 22.25 36.96 81.26
C LEU A 396 23.03 35.72 80.77
N LYS A 397 23.74 35.03 81.66
CA LYS A 397 24.48 33.79 81.33
C LYS A 397 23.60 32.72 80.70
N SER A 398 22.43 32.43 81.30
CA SER A 398 21.51 31.42 80.75
C SER A 398 20.92 31.76 79.38
N ARG A 399 20.94 33.04 78.97
CA ARG A 399 20.48 33.45 77.62
C ARG A 399 21.57 33.20 76.56
N ILE A 400 22.82 33.51 76.89
CA ILE A 400 24.00 33.23 76.06
C ILE A 400 24.16 31.71 75.83
N ASP A 401 23.90 30.88 76.84
CA ASP A 401 23.93 29.43 76.70
C ASP A 401 22.87 28.91 75.69
N ALA A 402 21.68 29.53 75.67
CA ALA A 402 20.60 29.16 74.75
C ALA A 402 20.89 29.54 73.29
N THR A 403 21.41 30.75 73.05
CA THR A 403 21.78 31.20 71.69
C THR A 403 22.96 30.40 71.12
N ASN A 404 23.94 30.03 71.96
CA ASN A 404 25.02 29.13 71.56
C ASN A 404 24.54 27.72 71.13
N ALA A 405 23.52 27.17 71.80
CA ALA A 405 22.90 25.91 71.39
C ALA A 405 22.20 26.01 70.02
N GLU A 406 21.54 27.15 69.74
CA GLU A 406 20.91 27.41 68.44
C GLU A 406 21.92 27.60 67.31
N ILE A 407 22.99 28.38 67.53
CA ILE A 407 24.11 28.53 66.58
C ILE A 407 24.70 27.15 66.22
N THR A 408 24.87 26.27 67.21
CA THR A 408 25.38 24.91 67.00
C THR A 408 24.45 24.08 66.10
N ARG A 409 23.12 24.17 66.29
CA ARG A 409 22.13 23.49 65.45
C ARG A 409 22.14 24.01 64.01
N LEU A 410 22.18 25.33 63.83
CA LEU A 410 22.20 25.98 62.51
C LEU A 410 23.49 25.66 61.74
N THR A 411 24.64 25.63 62.43
CA THR A 411 25.94 25.27 61.83
C THR A 411 25.89 23.87 61.21
N LYS A 412 25.38 22.89 61.96
CA LYS A 412 25.20 21.52 61.47
C LYS A 412 24.27 21.45 60.24
N SER A 413 23.15 22.17 60.27
CA SER A 413 22.21 22.22 59.15
C SER A 413 22.83 22.82 57.88
N LYS A 414 23.66 23.87 58.03
CA LYS A 414 24.42 24.47 56.93
C LYS A 414 25.44 23.50 56.33
N ASP A 415 26.11 22.67 57.13
CA ASP A 415 27.06 21.68 56.61
C ASP A 415 26.35 20.54 55.87
N GLU A 416 25.19 20.08 56.36
CA GLU A 416 24.34 19.09 55.67
C GLU A 416 23.72 19.63 54.36
N ALA A 417 23.42 20.93 54.28
CA ALA A 417 23.00 21.58 53.03
C ALA A 417 24.18 21.75 52.05
N ALA A 418 25.35 22.16 52.54
CA ALA A 418 26.55 22.34 51.71
C ALA A 418 27.09 21.01 51.14
N GLY A 419 26.95 19.91 51.88
CA GLY A 419 27.26 18.56 51.37
C GLY A 419 26.37 18.16 50.20
N ARG A 420 25.05 18.39 50.31
CA ARG A 420 24.10 18.12 49.22
C ARG A 420 24.37 18.98 47.98
N LEU A 421 24.71 20.26 48.16
CA LEU A 421 25.09 21.14 47.06
C LEU A 421 26.31 20.62 46.31
N ARG A 422 27.37 20.18 47.02
CA ARG A 422 28.58 19.65 46.39
C ARG A 422 28.29 18.42 45.53
N ASN A 423 27.57 17.44 46.07
CA ASN A 423 27.22 16.24 45.32
C ASN A 423 26.43 16.58 44.03
N SER A 424 25.44 17.48 44.12
CA SER A 424 24.69 17.92 42.94
C SER A 424 25.54 18.67 41.90
N GLN A 425 26.59 19.39 42.34
CA GLN A 425 27.55 20.05 41.44
C GLN A 425 28.49 19.03 40.75
N GLU A 426 28.92 17.99 41.46
CA GLU A 426 29.71 16.89 40.90
C GLU A 426 28.90 16.09 39.87
N ASP A 427 27.64 15.74 40.18
CA ASP A 427 26.72 15.07 39.24
C ASP A 427 26.47 15.92 37.98
N PHE A 428 26.29 17.24 38.14
CA PHE A 428 26.09 18.16 37.01
C PHE A 428 27.32 18.23 36.10
N ALA A 429 28.53 18.33 36.67
CA ALA A 429 29.77 18.39 35.90
C ALA A 429 30.08 17.06 35.16
N LEU A 430 29.68 15.91 35.73
CA LEU A 430 29.78 14.61 35.07
C LEU A 430 28.85 14.53 33.85
N LEU A 431 27.63 15.07 33.94
CA LEU A 431 26.69 15.11 32.81
C LEU A 431 27.13 16.11 31.73
N GLU A 432 27.63 17.28 32.11
CA GLU A 432 28.18 18.29 31.19
C GLU A 432 29.36 17.72 30.37
N THR A 433 30.28 17.01 31.03
CA THR A 433 31.42 16.37 30.34
C THR A 433 31.01 15.19 29.46
N GLN A 434 29.95 14.46 29.81
CA GLN A 434 29.39 13.42 28.95
C GLN A 434 28.75 14.00 27.68
N ILE A 435 27.95 15.06 27.79
CA ILE A 435 27.35 15.74 26.63
C ILE A 435 28.44 16.23 25.67
N ALA A 436 29.45 16.95 26.20
CA ALA A 436 30.56 17.45 25.38
C ALA A 436 31.36 16.33 24.66
N SER A 437 31.37 15.11 25.21
CA SER A 437 32.02 13.96 24.56
C SER A 437 31.21 13.33 23.43
N VAL A 438 29.88 13.46 23.45
CA VAL A 438 28.99 12.96 22.38
C VAL A 438 28.87 14.00 21.26
N ASP A 439 28.66 15.26 21.63
CA ASP A 439 28.66 16.45 20.76
C ASP A 439 29.94 16.53 19.89
N ALA A 440 31.10 16.18 20.44
CA ALA A 440 32.37 16.12 19.70
C ALA A 440 32.43 15.05 18.58
N ASN A 441 31.55 14.05 18.58
CA ASN A 441 31.47 13.00 17.56
C ASN A 441 30.38 13.25 16.50
N GLU A 442 29.40 14.12 16.79
CA GLU A 442 28.25 14.44 15.93
C GLU A 442 28.66 14.96 14.53
N PRO A 443 29.64 15.88 14.36
CA PRO A 443 30.06 16.36 13.04
C PRO A 443 30.60 15.27 12.10
N GLY A 444 31.06 14.14 12.65
CA GLY A 444 31.47 12.98 11.86
C GLY A 444 30.27 12.19 11.33
N LEU A 445 29.20 12.08 12.12
CA LEU A 445 27.96 11.41 11.75
C LEU A 445 27.18 12.21 10.70
N ASP A 446 27.11 13.53 10.84
CA ASP A 446 26.52 14.43 9.84
C ASP A 446 27.22 14.31 8.47
N ALA A 447 28.56 14.24 8.48
CA ALA A 447 29.35 14.06 7.28
C ALA A 447 29.13 12.69 6.63
N GLU A 448 29.04 11.60 7.43
CA GLU A 448 28.65 10.27 6.93
C GLU A 448 27.23 10.28 6.34
N PHE A 449 26.29 10.98 6.97
CA PHE A 449 24.89 11.08 6.53
C PHE A 449 24.74 11.83 5.21
N GLU A 450 25.28 13.04 5.06
CA GLU A 450 25.19 13.80 3.81
C GLU A 450 25.95 13.11 2.65
N ALA A 451 27.06 12.42 2.93
CA ALA A 451 27.74 11.58 1.95
C ALA A 451 26.87 10.38 1.49
N ALA A 452 26.19 9.71 2.42
CA ALA A 452 25.29 8.60 2.08
C ALA A 452 24.05 9.07 1.31
N LYS A 453 23.47 10.22 1.71
CA LYS A 453 22.30 10.86 1.11
C LYS A 453 22.56 11.32 -0.33
N SER A 454 23.71 11.94 -0.58
CA SER A 454 24.12 12.33 -1.93
C SER A 454 24.41 11.11 -2.83
N ALA A 455 25.07 10.07 -2.30
CA ALA A 455 25.28 8.82 -3.03
C ALA A 455 23.98 8.07 -3.36
N LEU A 456 22.98 8.12 -2.46
CA LEU A 456 21.64 7.57 -2.68
C LEU A 456 20.90 8.33 -3.80
N ALA A 457 20.95 9.67 -3.78
CA ALA A 457 20.31 10.50 -4.81
C ALA A 457 20.89 10.22 -6.21
N ILE A 458 22.22 10.09 -6.33
CA ILE A 458 22.88 9.75 -7.60
C ILE A 458 22.42 8.38 -8.11
N ALA A 459 22.41 7.36 -7.26
CA ALA A 459 21.97 6.01 -7.63
C ALA A 459 20.48 5.96 -8.05
N GLN A 460 19.62 6.79 -7.45
CA GLN A 460 18.23 6.91 -7.86
C GLN A 460 18.12 7.51 -9.27
N THR A 461 18.82 8.62 -9.54
CA THR A 461 18.79 9.25 -10.86
C THR A 461 19.35 8.35 -11.97
N GLU A 462 20.36 7.53 -11.67
CA GLU A 462 20.91 6.55 -12.62
C GLU A 462 19.90 5.44 -12.95
N LEU A 463 19.14 4.96 -11.96
CA LEU A 463 18.07 3.99 -12.16
C LEU A 463 16.92 4.58 -12.99
N ASP A 464 16.42 5.76 -12.62
CA ASP A 464 15.31 6.43 -13.30
C ASP A 464 15.62 6.65 -14.80
N GLU A 465 16.86 7.01 -15.13
CA GLU A 465 17.33 7.14 -16.52
C GLU A 465 17.36 5.81 -17.29
N LEU A 466 17.67 4.69 -16.62
CA LEU A 466 17.75 3.37 -17.24
C LEU A 466 16.36 2.75 -17.44
N GLU A 467 15.43 2.94 -16.50
CA GLU A 467 14.03 2.52 -16.64
C GLU A 467 13.33 3.23 -17.81
N LEU A 468 13.60 4.54 -18.00
CA LEU A 468 13.11 5.27 -19.17
C LEU A 468 13.63 4.66 -20.48
N LYS A 469 14.93 4.37 -20.57
CA LYS A 469 15.58 3.74 -21.75
C LYS A 469 15.04 2.33 -22.02
N ASP A 470 14.77 1.53 -20.98
CA ASP A 470 14.14 0.21 -21.13
C ASP A 470 12.73 0.32 -21.70
N SER A 471 11.91 1.25 -21.18
CA SER A 471 10.54 1.47 -21.66
C SER A 471 10.47 1.87 -23.14
N GLU A 472 11.45 2.66 -23.63
CA GLU A 472 11.56 3.06 -25.03
C GLU A 472 12.01 1.89 -25.92
N ALA A 473 13.01 1.12 -25.48
CA ALA A 473 13.49 -0.08 -26.17
C ALA A 473 12.40 -1.16 -26.27
N GLN A 474 11.63 -1.39 -25.21
CA GLN A 474 10.52 -2.35 -25.22
C GLN A 474 9.38 -1.93 -26.16
N ARG A 475 9.06 -0.63 -26.24
CA ARG A 475 8.07 -0.11 -27.20
C ARG A 475 8.52 -0.34 -28.65
N THR A 476 9.78 -0.08 -28.97
CA THR A 476 10.32 -0.34 -30.31
C THR A 476 10.34 -1.83 -30.65
N ARG A 477 10.68 -2.71 -29.69
CA ARG A 477 10.61 -4.18 -29.86
C ARG A 477 9.19 -4.66 -30.18
N SER A 478 8.20 -4.23 -29.40
CA SER A 478 6.79 -4.61 -29.61
C SER A 478 6.24 -4.09 -30.94
N GLY A 479 6.66 -2.90 -31.38
CA GLY A 479 6.31 -2.37 -32.71
C GLY A 479 6.90 -3.20 -33.86
N LEU A 480 8.14 -3.67 -33.73
CA LEU A 480 8.79 -4.53 -34.73
C LEU A 480 8.19 -5.94 -34.76
N ASP A 481 7.89 -6.55 -33.61
CA ASP A 481 7.23 -7.86 -33.54
C ASP A 481 5.80 -7.82 -34.14
N GLY A 482 5.01 -6.79 -33.81
CA GLY A 482 3.71 -6.58 -34.44
C GLY A 482 3.79 -6.42 -35.96
N ARG A 483 4.79 -5.69 -36.46
CA ARG A 483 5.05 -5.54 -37.91
C ARG A 483 5.46 -6.86 -38.55
N LEU A 484 6.31 -7.64 -37.89
CA LEU A 484 6.79 -8.93 -38.38
C LEU A 484 5.63 -9.92 -38.59
N ARG A 485 4.75 -10.06 -37.59
CA ARG A 485 3.57 -10.94 -37.67
C ARG A 485 2.63 -10.55 -38.83
N ALA A 486 2.36 -9.26 -38.99
CA ALA A 486 1.53 -8.77 -40.09
C ALA A 486 2.13 -9.06 -41.49
N LEU A 487 3.46 -8.97 -41.63
CA LEU A 487 4.15 -9.36 -42.87
C LEU A 487 4.08 -10.86 -43.11
N GLN A 488 4.31 -11.69 -42.09
CA GLN A 488 4.23 -13.16 -42.20
C GLN A 488 2.81 -13.62 -42.58
N GLU A 489 1.77 -13.07 -41.95
CA GLU A 489 0.36 -13.40 -42.25
C GLU A 489 -0.05 -13.03 -43.69
N SER A 490 0.52 -11.95 -44.24
CA SER A 490 0.29 -11.53 -45.64
C SER A 490 0.85 -12.51 -46.68
N LEU A 491 1.84 -13.33 -46.30
CA LEU A 491 2.53 -14.30 -47.17
C LEU A 491 1.79 -15.67 -47.21
N VAL A 492 0.89 -15.91 -46.26
CA VAL A 492 0.02 -17.09 -46.17
C VAL A 492 -1.21 -16.95 -47.08
N HIS A 493 -1.79 -15.75 -47.20
CA HIS A 493 -3.07 -15.48 -47.86
C HIS A 493 -3.01 -15.33 -49.41
N ARG A 494 -2.11 -16.05 -50.10
CA ARG A 494 -2.00 -16.03 -51.58
C ARG A 494 -2.07 -17.42 -52.22
N ASP A 495 -3.29 -17.81 -52.60
CA ASP A 495 -3.70 -18.83 -53.59
C ASP A 495 -3.06 -20.24 -53.54
N GLY A 496 -3.51 -21.11 -54.45
CA GLY A 496 -3.37 -22.59 -54.42
C GLY A 496 -1.95 -23.16 -54.29
N SER A 497 -0.91 -22.33 -54.37
CA SER A 497 0.47 -22.68 -54.02
C SER A 497 0.59 -23.35 -52.64
N GLY A 498 -0.18 -22.90 -51.64
CA GLY A 498 -0.15 -23.47 -50.28
C GLY A 498 -0.69 -24.89 -50.20
N VAL A 499 -1.71 -25.21 -51.01
CA VAL A 499 -2.33 -26.55 -51.09
C VAL A 499 -1.41 -27.54 -51.81
N VAL A 500 -0.65 -27.09 -52.82
CA VAL A 500 0.37 -27.94 -53.47
C VAL A 500 1.50 -28.31 -52.49
N LEU A 501 1.97 -27.38 -51.66
CA LEU A 501 3.07 -27.61 -50.72
C LEU A 501 2.72 -28.59 -49.59
N THR A 502 1.46 -28.66 -49.17
CA THR A 502 1.00 -29.60 -48.13
C THR A 502 0.57 -30.97 -48.67
N SER A 503 0.41 -31.11 -49.99
CA SER A 503 -0.14 -32.30 -50.67
C SER A 503 0.73 -33.57 -50.67
N GLY A 504 1.99 -33.50 -50.24
CA GLY A 504 2.94 -34.63 -50.27
C GLY A 504 3.47 -34.98 -51.67
N THR A 505 3.24 -34.14 -52.69
CA THR A 505 3.95 -34.23 -53.98
C THR A 505 5.44 -33.85 -53.84
N ARG A 506 6.31 -34.27 -54.78
CA ARG A 506 7.77 -33.99 -54.73
C ARG A 506 8.13 -32.55 -55.14
N THR A 507 7.67 -31.59 -54.34
CA THR A 507 8.04 -30.17 -54.40
C THR A 507 9.40 -29.91 -53.74
N ARG A 508 10.09 -28.84 -54.14
CA ARG A 508 11.30 -28.32 -53.46
C ARG A 508 11.05 -27.03 -52.66
N GLY A 509 9.88 -26.41 -52.80
CA GLY A 509 9.50 -25.17 -52.11
C GLY A 509 8.94 -24.11 -53.07
N ARG A 510 8.72 -22.89 -52.58
CA ARG A 510 8.39 -21.72 -53.42
C ARG A 510 9.66 -21.14 -54.04
N LEU A 511 9.59 -20.61 -55.27
CA LEU A 511 10.74 -20.00 -55.92
C LEU A 511 11.33 -18.84 -55.09
N SER A 512 10.46 -18.00 -54.51
CA SER A 512 10.85 -16.89 -53.63
C SER A 512 11.61 -17.31 -52.36
N SER A 513 11.48 -18.55 -51.90
CA SER A 513 12.26 -19.11 -50.77
C SER A 513 13.58 -19.79 -51.18
N LEU A 514 13.84 -19.95 -52.48
CA LEU A 514 15.01 -20.65 -53.03
C LEU A 514 16.01 -19.72 -53.72
N ILE A 515 15.78 -18.40 -53.65
CA ILE A 515 16.58 -17.36 -54.29
C ILE A 515 16.90 -16.25 -53.29
N ASN A 516 18.10 -15.69 -53.38
CA ASN A 516 18.49 -14.49 -52.63
C ASN A 516 18.97 -13.41 -53.61
N VAL A 517 18.46 -12.18 -53.45
CA VAL A 517 18.62 -11.06 -54.39
C VAL A 517 19.49 -9.97 -53.77
N ALA A 518 20.31 -9.32 -54.57
CA ALA A 518 21.13 -8.20 -54.12
C ALA A 518 20.26 -7.03 -53.59
N PRO A 519 20.58 -6.42 -52.43
CA PRO A 519 19.74 -5.41 -51.80
C PRO A 519 19.38 -4.23 -52.71
N GLY A 520 18.09 -3.90 -52.75
CA GLY A 520 17.55 -2.82 -53.58
C GLY A 520 17.38 -3.19 -55.06
N TRP A 521 17.32 -4.47 -55.41
CA TRP A 521 16.96 -4.99 -56.74
C TRP A 521 15.79 -6.00 -56.70
N GLU A 522 15.14 -6.15 -55.55
CA GLU A 522 14.07 -7.12 -55.30
C GLU A 522 12.84 -6.84 -56.18
N VAL A 523 12.45 -5.56 -56.29
CA VAL A 523 11.37 -5.08 -57.15
C VAL A 523 11.68 -5.37 -58.63
N ALA A 524 12.92 -5.12 -59.06
CA ALA A 524 13.37 -5.40 -60.42
C ALA A 524 13.35 -6.91 -60.73
N VAL A 525 13.90 -7.76 -59.86
CA VAL A 525 13.90 -9.22 -60.05
C VAL A 525 12.48 -9.79 -60.05
N SER A 526 11.61 -9.29 -59.17
CA SER A 526 10.19 -9.61 -59.14
C SER A 526 9.50 -9.22 -60.46
N ALA A 527 9.71 -8.00 -60.95
CA ALA A 527 9.13 -7.53 -62.21
C ALA A 527 9.65 -8.30 -63.44
N ALA A 528 10.89 -8.80 -63.40
CA ALA A 528 11.47 -9.66 -64.43
C ALA A 528 10.87 -11.09 -64.43
N LEU A 529 10.71 -11.71 -63.26
CA LEU A 529 10.12 -13.05 -63.13
C LEU A 529 8.60 -13.05 -63.33
N GLY A 530 7.92 -11.96 -62.95
CA GLY A 530 6.48 -11.80 -63.10
C GLY A 530 5.71 -12.87 -62.31
N PRO A 531 4.67 -13.50 -62.90
CA PRO A 531 3.89 -14.55 -62.25
C PRO A 531 4.72 -15.71 -61.66
N LEU A 532 5.87 -16.02 -62.27
CA LEU A 532 6.77 -17.08 -61.82
C LEU A 532 7.43 -16.80 -60.46
N ALA A 533 7.46 -15.55 -59.99
CA ALA A 533 8.02 -15.19 -58.69
C ALA A 533 7.35 -15.93 -57.51
N ASP A 534 6.04 -16.17 -57.63
CA ASP A 534 5.22 -16.84 -56.60
C ASP A 534 5.04 -18.36 -56.90
N SER A 535 5.76 -18.91 -57.88
CA SER A 535 5.63 -20.31 -58.34
C SER A 535 6.17 -21.36 -57.36
N VAL A 536 5.65 -22.59 -57.44
CA VAL A 536 6.14 -23.75 -56.68
C VAL A 536 7.08 -24.60 -57.54
N VAL A 537 8.27 -24.91 -57.01
CA VAL A 537 9.29 -25.71 -57.70
C VAL A 537 8.99 -27.19 -57.52
N VAL A 538 8.92 -27.94 -58.62
CA VAL A 538 8.67 -29.40 -58.67
C VAL A 538 9.80 -30.14 -59.38
N SER A 539 10.10 -31.36 -58.92
CA SER A 539 11.30 -32.08 -59.34
C SER A 539 11.21 -32.74 -60.72
N ASP A 540 10.01 -32.90 -61.29
CA ASP A 540 9.79 -33.60 -62.56
C ASP A 540 8.39 -33.28 -63.15
N ILE A 541 8.18 -33.60 -64.43
CA ILE A 541 6.93 -33.31 -65.15
C ILE A 541 5.74 -34.11 -64.58
N SER A 542 5.95 -35.34 -64.09
CA SER A 542 4.86 -36.15 -63.53
C SER A 542 4.37 -35.60 -62.18
N SER A 543 5.28 -35.06 -61.36
CA SER A 543 4.94 -34.28 -60.16
C SER A 543 4.14 -33.02 -60.50
N ALA A 544 4.50 -32.30 -61.58
CA ALA A 544 3.74 -31.12 -62.04
C ALA A 544 2.31 -31.48 -62.48
N VAL A 545 2.15 -32.55 -63.26
CA VAL A 545 0.83 -33.05 -63.69
C VAL A 545 0.01 -33.54 -62.50
N SER A 546 0.62 -34.20 -61.52
CA SER A 546 -0.06 -34.64 -60.29
C SER A 546 -0.57 -33.45 -59.47
N ALA A 547 0.26 -32.43 -59.25
CA ALA A 547 -0.13 -31.20 -58.57
C ALA A 547 -1.28 -30.47 -59.28
N LEU A 548 -1.21 -30.30 -60.62
CA LEU A 548 -2.29 -29.67 -61.39
C LEU A 548 -3.58 -30.51 -61.44
N THR A 549 -3.47 -31.84 -61.42
CA THR A 549 -4.64 -32.73 -61.37
C THR A 549 -5.31 -32.66 -59.99
N MET A 550 -4.53 -32.56 -58.92
CA MET A 550 -5.01 -32.38 -57.55
C MET A 550 -5.69 -31.02 -57.36
N LEU A 551 -5.06 -29.92 -57.78
CA LEU A 551 -5.67 -28.58 -57.76
C LEU A 551 -7.01 -28.54 -58.51
N LYS A 552 -7.12 -29.23 -59.66
CA LYS A 552 -8.38 -29.36 -60.41
C LYS A 552 -9.41 -30.27 -59.75
N ARG A 553 -8.99 -31.31 -59.03
CA ARG A 553 -9.89 -32.21 -58.30
C ARG A 553 -10.50 -31.54 -57.07
N GLU A 554 -9.73 -30.67 -56.42
CA GLU A 554 -10.09 -30.07 -55.13
C GLU A 554 -10.51 -28.60 -55.24
N GLY A 555 -10.60 -28.05 -56.46
CA GLY A 555 -11.07 -26.69 -56.72
C GLY A 555 -10.15 -25.59 -56.16
N ALA A 556 -8.92 -25.94 -55.76
CA ALA A 556 -8.05 -25.14 -54.90
C ALA A 556 -7.32 -23.97 -55.60
N GLY A 557 -7.96 -23.36 -56.60
CA GLY A 557 -7.45 -22.19 -57.32
C GLY A 557 -6.40 -22.48 -58.38
N GLN A 558 -5.63 -21.45 -58.74
CA GLN A 558 -4.56 -21.51 -59.75
C GLN A 558 -3.19 -21.42 -59.07
N SER A 559 -2.16 -22.02 -59.68
CA SER A 559 -0.77 -21.95 -59.23
C SER A 559 0.16 -22.19 -60.40
N GLU A 560 1.24 -21.41 -60.52
CA GLU A 560 2.31 -21.67 -61.49
C GLU A 560 3.35 -22.62 -60.89
N LEU A 561 3.84 -23.55 -61.71
CA LEU A 561 4.79 -24.59 -61.30
C LEU A 561 6.06 -24.52 -62.15
N LEU A 562 7.22 -24.44 -61.50
CA LEU A 562 8.53 -24.48 -62.15
C LEU A 562 9.10 -25.90 -62.08
N VAL A 563 9.31 -26.54 -63.23
CA VAL A 563 9.80 -27.94 -63.31
C VAL A 563 11.32 -27.97 -63.49
N ILE A 564 12.03 -28.72 -62.62
CA ILE A 564 13.49 -28.86 -62.65
C ILE A 564 13.91 -30.34 -62.64
N ASP A 565 13.83 -30.98 -63.80
CA ASP A 565 14.22 -32.38 -64.04
C ASP A 565 15.73 -32.49 -64.36
N GLY A 566 16.55 -32.38 -63.31
CA GLY A 566 18.00 -32.41 -63.38
C GLY A 566 18.63 -31.16 -64.01
N ASP A 567 19.95 -31.01 -63.84
CA ASP A 567 20.69 -29.81 -64.26
C ASP A 567 21.03 -29.80 -65.77
N SER A 568 20.58 -30.83 -66.51
CA SER A 568 20.96 -31.12 -67.90
C SER A 568 20.10 -30.46 -68.98
N GLY A 569 19.07 -29.70 -68.61
CA GLY A 569 18.12 -29.07 -69.56
C GLY A 569 18.43 -27.62 -69.93
N PHE A 570 19.11 -26.86 -69.06
CA PHE A 570 19.29 -25.42 -69.22
C PHE A 570 20.63 -25.10 -69.88
N THR A 571 20.61 -24.85 -71.20
CA THR A 571 21.79 -24.30 -71.89
C THR A 571 21.98 -22.84 -71.49
N SER A 572 23.09 -22.54 -70.82
CA SER A 572 23.45 -21.17 -70.42
C SER A 572 23.82 -20.32 -71.64
N SER A 573 22.81 -19.80 -72.34
CA SER A 573 23.01 -18.77 -73.35
C SER A 573 23.38 -17.45 -72.66
N ASN A 574 24.66 -17.32 -72.29
CA ASN A 574 25.28 -16.05 -71.92
C ASN A 574 25.26 -15.13 -73.15
N ARG A 575 24.11 -14.48 -73.38
CA ARG A 575 24.06 -13.28 -74.22
C ARG A 575 24.95 -12.24 -73.55
N SER A 576 25.98 -11.77 -74.26
CA SER A 576 26.90 -10.77 -73.74
C SER A 576 26.14 -9.47 -73.50
N VAL A 577 26.01 -9.06 -72.24
CA VAL A 577 25.48 -7.75 -71.87
C VAL A 577 26.41 -6.66 -72.44
N PRO A 578 25.88 -5.52 -72.95
CA PRO A 578 26.71 -4.44 -73.47
C PRO A 578 27.68 -3.89 -72.42
N ASN A 579 28.91 -3.57 -72.84
CA ASN A 579 29.96 -3.05 -71.96
C ASN A 579 29.47 -1.79 -71.21
N GLY A 580 29.50 -1.86 -69.88
CA GLY A 580 29.08 -0.78 -68.99
C GLY A 580 27.81 -1.08 -68.18
N PHE A 581 27.06 -2.14 -68.52
CA PHE A 581 25.84 -2.53 -67.81
C PHE A 581 25.96 -3.90 -67.12
N THR A 582 25.17 -4.09 -66.06
CA THR A 582 25.21 -5.29 -65.21
C THR A 582 24.12 -6.29 -65.62
N SER A 583 24.45 -7.58 -65.68
CA SER A 583 23.45 -8.63 -65.92
C SER A 583 22.55 -8.81 -64.70
N LEU A 584 21.23 -8.78 -64.86
CA LEU A 584 20.31 -8.99 -63.74
C LEU A 584 20.51 -10.37 -63.09
N SER A 585 20.87 -11.38 -63.88
CA SER A 585 21.22 -12.73 -63.40
C SER A 585 22.45 -12.79 -62.48
N SER A 586 23.31 -11.76 -62.49
CA SER A 586 24.46 -11.68 -61.56
C SER A 586 24.11 -11.08 -60.19
N LEU A 587 22.89 -10.53 -60.06
CA LEU A 587 22.34 -9.95 -58.84
C LEU A 587 21.42 -10.93 -58.09
N VAL A 588 21.29 -12.18 -58.57
CA VAL A 588 20.48 -13.24 -57.96
C VAL A 588 21.35 -14.47 -57.70
N SER A 589 21.25 -15.02 -56.50
CA SER A 589 21.99 -16.21 -56.06
C SER A 589 21.02 -17.31 -55.62
N SER A 590 21.38 -18.57 -55.92
CA SER A 590 20.61 -19.76 -55.52
C SER A 590 21.54 -20.97 -55.51
N THR A 591 21.33 -21.90 -54.58
CA THR A 591 22.05 -23.17 -54.49
C THR A 591 21.38 -24.31 -55.27
N GLU A 592 20.07 -24.22 -55.54
CA GLU A 592 19.28 -25.31 -56.12
C GLU A 592 18.66 -25.00 -57.50
N VAL A 593 18.53 -23.72 -57.86
CA VAL A 593 17.77 -23.26 -59.03
C VAL A 593 18.61 -22.34 -59.94
N SER A 594 19.93 -22.27 -59.71
CA SER A 594 20.85 -21.33 -60.36
C SER A 594 20.87 -21.41 -61.89
N SER A 595 20.88 -22.61 -62.47
CA SER A 595 20.87 -22.83 -63.93
C SER A 595 19.56 -22.37 -64.57
N ALA A 596 18.42 -22.65 -63.92
CA ALA A 596 17.10 -22.20 -64.37
C ALA A 596 16.94 -20.67 -64.27
N ILE A 597 17.40 -20.04 -63.18
CA ILE A 597 17.36 -18.57 -63.01
C ILE A 597 18.27 -17.88 -64.02
N ALA A 598 19.48 -18.40 -64.24
CA ALA A 598 20.40 -17.86 -65.25
C ALA A 598 19.81 -17.95 -66.67
N SER A 599 19.00 -18.97 -66.96
CA SER A 599 18.26 -19.10 -68.21
C SER A 599 17.06 -18.14 -68.29
N LEU A 600 16.24 -18.04 -67.24
CA LEU A 600 15.04 -17.19 -67.19
C LEU A 600 15.37 -15.70 -67.23
N LEU A 601 16.43 -15.28 -66.55
CA LEU A 601 16.93 -13.90 -66.52
C LEU A 601 17.96 -13.63 -67.63
N SER A 602 18.11 -14.52 -68.62
CA SER A 602 19.07 -14.32 -69.71
C SER A 602 18.65 -13.15 -70.62
N GLY A 603 19.57 -12.19 -70.81
CA GLY A 603 19.30 -10.98 -71.59
C GLY A 603 18.59 -9.85 -70.83
N PHE A 604 18.34 -10.01 -69.52
CA PHE A 604 17.90 -8.91 -68.66
C PHE A 604 19.10 -8.11 -68.14
N VAL A 605 19.00 -6.78 -68.21
CA VAL A 605 20.06 -5.84 -67.88
C VAL A 605 19.57 -4.87 -66.81
N ALA A 606 20.30 -4.81 -65.70
CA ALA A 606 20.02 -3.93 -64.57
C ALA A 606 20.51 -2.50 -64.87
N VAL A 607 19.64 -1.52 -64.70
CA VAL A 607 19.87 -0.07 -64.89
C VAL A 607 19.24 0.73 -63.76
N GLU A 608 19.84 1.86 -63.37
CA GLU A 608 19.33 2.65 -62.24
C GLU A 608 18.08 3.45 -62.63
N ASP A 609 18.03 4.03 -63.84
CA ASP A 609 16.92 4.88 -64.31
C ASP A 609 16.45 4.61 -65.75
N LEU A 610 15.37 5.29 -66.16
CA LEU A 610 14.76 5.17 -67.49
C LEU A 610 15.64 5.72 -68.63
N ALA A 611 16.59 6.63 -68.35
CA ALA A 611 17.52 7.16 -69.35
C ALA A 611 18.70 6.21 -69.59
N GLU A 612 19.17 5.52 -68.55
CA GLU A 612 20.06 4.36 -68.67
C GLU A 612 19.37 3.20 -69.40
N ALA A 613 18.09 2.93 -69.10
CA ALA A 613 17.30 1.92 -69.81
C ALA A 613 17.21 2.19 -71.32
N GLU A 614 16.96 3.45 -71.72
CA GLU A 614 16.98 3.86 -73.12
C GLU A 614 18.38 3.69 -73.74
N SER A 615 19.43 4.01 -72.98
CA SER A 615 20.83 3.91 -73.43
C SER A 615 21.26 2.46 -73.65
N ALA A 616 20.88 1.53 -72.77
CA ALA A 616 21.13 0.10 -72.91
C ALA A 616 20.42 -0.48 -74.16
N LEU A 617 19.16 -0.11 -74.40
CA LEU A 617 18.38 -0.54 -75.56
C LEU A 617 18.88 0.04 -76.90
N ARG A 618 19.51 1.22 -76.88
CA ARG A 618 20.21 1.79 -78.05
C ARG A 618 21.54 1.08 -78.32
N ALA A 619 22.24 0.60 -77.28
CA ALA A 619 23.50 -0.12 -77.40
C ALA A 619 23.32 -1.54 -77.94
N ASP A 620 22.31 -2.28 -77.45
CA ASP A 620 21.88 -3.57 -78.02
C ASP A 620 20.34 -3.68 -78.02
N PRO A 621 19.68 -3.61 -79.18
CA PRO A 621 18.21 -3.74 -79.28
C PRO A 621 17.65 -5.12 -78.93
N SER A 622 18.48 -6.10 -78.55
CA SER A 622 18.10 -7.48 -78.19
C SER A 622 18.04 -7.77 -76.68
N VAL A 623 18.44 -6.81 -75.83
CA VAL A 623 18.32 -6.91 -74.37
C VAL A 623 16.97 -6.38 -73.84
N ILE A 624 16.67 -6.72 -72.59
CA ILE A 624 15.56 -6.15 -71.82
C ILE A 624 16.18 -5.37 -70.66
N ALA A 625 16.05 -4.04 -70.68
CA ALA A 625 16.50 -3.20 -69.58
C ALA A 625 15.44 -3.18 -68.47
N ILE A 626 15.87 -3.21 -67.21
CA ILE A 626 14.97 -3.12 -66.06
C ILE A 626 15.47 -2.09 -65.05
N THR A 627 14.62 -1.13 -64.70
CA THR A 627 14.94 -0.11 -63.69
C THR A 627 14.85 -0.70 -62.28
N ARG A 628 15.48 -0.01 -61.33
CA ARG A 628 15.42 -0.36 -59.90
C ARG A 628 13.98 -0.40 -59.37
N ASP A 629 13.13 0.49 -59.86
CA ASP A 629 11.70 0.60 -59.54
C ASP A 629 10.81 -0.46 -60.26
N GLY A 630 11.41 -1.36 -61.05
CA GLY A 630 10.71 -2.47 -61.72
C GLY A 630 10.11 -2.15 -63.09
N ASP A 631 10.46 -1.01 -63.72
CA ASP A 631 10.03 -0.73 -65.09
C ASP A 631 10.81 -1.62 -66.06
N VAL A 632 10.08 -2.45 -66.81
CA VAL A 632 10.64 -3.39 -67.80
C VAL A 632 10.55 -2.78 -69.20
N LEU A 633 11.70 -2.46 -69.80
CA LEU A 633 11.81 -1.87 -71.12
C LEU A 633 12.48 -2.84 -72.10
N SER A 634 11.79 -3.11 -73.20
CA SER A 634 12.30 -3.85 -74.36
C SER A 634 11.92 -3.12 -75.64
N ARG A 635 12.56 -3.47 -76.77
CA ARG A 635 12.28 -2.87 -78.09
C ARG A 635 10.79 -2.90 -78.51
N ILE A 636 10.01 -3.86 -78.01
CA ILE A 636 8.62 -4.11 -78.43
C ILE A 636 7.59 -3.98 -77.30
N ARG A 637 8.03 -3.87 -76.04
CA ARG A 637 7.17 -3.86 -74.86
C ARG A 637 7.82 -3.01 -73.77
N VAL A 638 7.06 -2.05 -73.25
CA VAL A 638 7.38 -1.30 -72.02
C VAL A 638 6.29 -1.60 -71.00
N ARG A 639 6.67 -1.85 -69.74
CA ARG A 639 5.76 -2.06 -68.60
C ARG A 639 6.33 -1.30 -67.41
N GLY A 640 5.54 -0.45 -66.78
CA GLY A 640 6.00 0.39 -65.66
C GLY A 640 4.85 1.11 -64.96
N GLY A 641 5.15 1.74 -63.83
CA GLY A 641 4.20 2.48 -62.99
C GLY A 641 3.88 1.83 -61.63
N SER A 642 3.28 2.61 -60.71
CA SER A 642 3.11 2.25 -59.30
C SER A 642 2.03 1.18 -59.06
N SER A 643 2.38 -0.10 -59.09
CA SER A 643 1.53 -1.19 -58.61
C SER A 643 1.62 -1.35 -57.09
N ALA A 644 0.53 -1.09 -56.38
CA ALA A 644 0.46 -1.15 -54.91
C ALA A 644 0.43 -2.58 -54.30
N GLN A 645 0.83 -3.61 -55.04
CA GLN A 645 0.87 -5.00 -54.58
C GLN A 645 2.32 -5.47 -54.52
N SER A 646 2.91 -5.46 -53.31
CA SER A 646 4.23 -6.03 -53.08
C SER A 646 4.24 -7.52 -53.44
N SER A 647 5.31 -7.97 -54.09
CA SER A 647 5.51 -9.39 -54.42
C SER A 647 5.94 -10.22 -53.20
N ALA A 648 5.86 -11.56 -53.27
CA ALA A 648 6.33 -12.39 -52.16
C ALA A 648 7.84 -12.22 -51.90
N ILE A 649 8.64 -11.90 -52.93
CA ILE A 649 10.08 -11.65 -52.80
C ILE A 649 10.33 -10.37 -51.97
N GLU A 650 9.60 -9.29 -52.25
CA GLU A 650 9.68 -8.05 -51.45
C GLU A 650 9.23 -8.26 -50.00
N ILE A 651 8.13 -9.00 -49.80
CA ILE A 651 7.61 -9.28 -48.45
C ILE A 651 8.61 -10.14 -47.66
N SER A 652 9.22 -11.16 -48.27
CA SER A 652 10.29 -11.95 -47.64
C SER A 652 11.51 -11.10 -47.26
N ALA A 653 11.97 -10.20 -48.13
CA ALA A 653 13.08 -9.30 -47.82
C ALA A 653 12.74 -8.30 -46.70
N LEU A 654 11.47 -7.84 -46.63
CA LEU A 654 10.98 -7.02 -45.52
C LEU A 654 10.88 -7.81 -44.20
N ILE A 655 10.53 -9.10 -44.25
CA ILE A 655 10.52 -10.01 -43.10
C ILE A 655 11.95 -10.16 -42.56
N GLU A 656 12.91 -10.59 -43.37
CA GLU A 656 14.32 -10.80 -42.95
C GLU A 656 14.93 -9.51 -42.36
N LYS A 657 14.67 -8.36 -42.98
CA LYS A 657 15.08 -7.05 -42.45
C LYS A 657 14.43 -6.71 -41.11
N THR A 658 13.14 -7.01 -40.95
CA THR A 658 12.41 -6.75 -39.70
C THR A 658 12.86 -7.70 -38.58
N GLU A 659 13.15 -8.97 -38.90
CA GLU A 659 13.73 -9.95 -37.98
C GLU A 659 15.12 -9.53 -37.49
N SER A 660 16.00 -9.07 -38.40
CA SER A 660 17.31 -8.53 -38.02
C SER A 660 17.21 -7.31 -37.10
N GLN A 661 16.29 -6.38 -37.39
CA GLN A 661 16.04 -5.21 -36.53
C GLN A 661 15.44 -5.61 -35.18
N LEU A 662 14.51 -6.57 -35.17
CA LEU A 662 13.91 -7.10 -33.94
C LEU A 662 14.96 -7.77 -33.04
N GLN A 663 15.90 -8.51 -33.62
CA GLN A 663 17.00 -9.14 -32.89
C GLN A 663 17.98 -8.10 -32.31
N GLU A 664 18.33 -7.06 -33.07
CA GLU A 664 19.19 -5.97 -32.57
C GLU A 664 18.54 -5.24 -31.40
N VAL A 665 17.25 -4.86 -31.54
CA VAL A 665 16.50 -4.20 -30.47
C VAL A 665 16.33 -5.10 -29.25
N THR A 666 16.08 -6.41 -29.45
CA THR A 666 15.99 -7.38 -28.35
C THR A 666 17.30 -7.47 -27.57
N ASN A 667 18.45 -7.54 -28.26
CA ASN A 667 19.77 -7.52 -27.63
C ASN A 667 20.00 -6.22 -26.82
N THR A 668 19.49 -5.07 -27.28
CA THR A 668 19.56 -3.82 -26.49
C THR A 668 18.62 -3.81 -25.30
N CYS A 669 17.41 -4.37 -25.38
CA CYS A 669 16.53 -4.55 -24.23
C CYS A 669 17.22 -5.41 -23.16
N ASP A 670 17.83 -6.54 -23.55
CA ASP A 670 18.48 -7.44 -22.60
C ASP A 670 19.71 -6.79 -21.93
N ARG A 671 20.47 -5.96 -22.67
CA ARG A 671 21.57 -5.17 -22.08
C ARG A 671 21.06 -4.12 -21.08
N ILE A 672 20.06 -3.32 -21.46
CA ILE A 672 19.52 -2.28 -20.58
C ILE A 672 18.88 -2.91 -19.34
N LYS A 673 18.18 -4.04 -19.49
CA LYS A 673 17.61 -4.80 -18.37
C LYS A 673 18.69 -5.27 -17.38
N PHE A 674 19.86 -5.69 -17.86
CA PHE A 674 21.01 -6.01 -16.99
C PHE A 674 21.58 -4.76 -16.29
N GLU A 675 21.64 -3.62 -16.98
CA GLU A 675 22.04 -2.33 -16.40
C GLU A 675 21.05 -1.86 -15.31
N VAL A 676 19.74 -2.01 -15.52
CA VAL A 676 18.68 -1.75 -14.53
C VAL A 676 18.81 -2.64 -13.29
N VAL A 677 19.04 -3.95 -13.46
CA VAL A 677 19.28 -4.86 -12.31
C VAL A 677 20.50 -4.42 -11.50
N ARG A 678 21.59 -4.04 -12.16
CA ARG A 678 22.79 -3.52 -11.47
C ARG A 678 22.56 -2.16 -10.79
N ALA A 679 21.74 -1.29 -11.38
CA ALA A 679 21.39 0.00 -10.79
C ALA A 679 20.47 -0.15 -9.57
N THR A 680 19.49 -1.06 -9.62
CA THR A 680 18.63 -1.39 -8.45
C THR A 680 19.43 -2.02 -7.29
N GLU A 681 20.37 -2.93 -7.56
CA GLU A 681 21.31 -3.44 -6.55
C GLU A 681 22.17 -2.32 -5.93
N THR A 682 22.67 -1.41 -6.77
CA THR A 682 23.46 -0.26 -6.33
C THR A 682 22.63 0.69 -5.46
N LEU A 683 21.39 0.98 -5.87
CA LEU A 683 20.43 1.78 -5.12
C LEU A 683 20.14 1.16 -3.75
N ALA A 684 19.84 -0.14 -3.70
CA ALA A 684 19.61 -0.87 -2.45
C ALA A 684 20.83 -0.79 -1.51
N SER A 685 22.04 -0.96 -2.05
CA SER A 685 23.28 -0.79 -1.29
C SER A 685 23.45 0.63 -0.72
N ARG A 686 23.21 1.67 -1.53
CA ARG A 686 23.28 3.08 -1.06
C ARG A 686 22.20 3.40 -0.04
N LYS A 687 21.00 2.84 -0.21
CA LYS A 687 19.88 3.02 0.72
C LYS A 687 20.20 2.41 2.09
N ASN A 688 20.77 1.22 2.14
CA ASN A 688 21.21 0.60 3.39
C ASN A 688 22.30 1.42 4.11
N ILE A 689 23.25 2.00 3.35
CA ILE A 689 24.29 2.89 3.92
C ILE A 689 23.66 4.17 4.48
N PHE A 690 22.68 4.75 3.78
CA PHE A 690 21.93 5.92 4.24
C PHE A 690 21.10 5.64 5.50
N GLU A 691 20.37 4.54 5.54
CA GLU A 691 19.58 4.11 6.71
C GLU A 691 20.49 3.81 7.92
N LEU A 692 21.70 3.28 7.70
CA LEU A 692 22.70 3.08 8.75
C LEU A 692 23.30 4.40 9.27
N ALA A 693 23.61 5.36 8.39
CA ALA A 693 24.10 6.67 8.80
C ALA A 693 23.03 7.46 9.58
N LEU A 694 21.79 7.44 9.09
CA LEU A 694 20.63 8.07 9.74
C LEU A 694 20.32 7.43 11.11
N SER A 695 20.46 6.11 11.27
CA SER A 695 20.22 5.48 12.58
C SER A 695 21.29 5.84 13.61
N LYS A 696 22.58 5.89 13.23
CA LYS A 696 23.65 6.40 14.11
C LYS A 696 23.41 7.84 14.55
N MET A 697 23.02 8.72 13.63
CA MET A 697 22.72 10.13 13.90
C MET A 697 21.58 10.25 14.93
N ASN A 698 20.42 9.62 14.66
CA ASN A 698 19.29 9.62 15.59
C ASN A 698 19.63 9.01 16.97
N GLU A 699 20.51 8.00 17.03
CA GLU A 699 20.98 7.43 18.30
C GLU A 699 21.87 8.42 19.09
N SER A 700 22.65 9.26 18.39
CA SER A 700 23.42 10.35 18.99
C SER A 700 22.48 11.43 19.55
N ASP A 701 21.54 11.92 18.74
CA ASP A 701 20.56 12.95 19.13
C ASP A 701 19.73 12.52 20.35
N ALA A 702 19.33 11.25 20.38
CA ALA A 702 18.59 10.67 21.51
C ALA A 702 19.45 10.60 22.79
N LYS A 703 20.74 10.28 22.69
CA LYS A 703 21.68 10.29 23.83
C LYS A 703 21.92 11.71 24.33
N ILE A 704 22.15 12.67 23.44
CA ILE A 704 22.35 14.08 23.78
C ILE A 704 21.09 14.63 24.48
N SER A 705 19.91 14.36 23.92
CA SER A 705 18.62 14.77 24.51
C SER A 705 18.40 14.17 25.90
N GLY A 706 18.66 12.87 26.08
CA GLY A 706 18.52 12.19 27.37
C GLY A 706 19.52 12.67 28.43
N LEU A 707 20.76 12.98 28.04
CA LEU A 707 21.76 13.59 28.93
C LEU A 707 21.40 15.05 29.26
N ALA A 708 20.88 15.82 28.31
CA ALA A 708 20.44 17.20 28.54
C ALA A 708 19.26 17.30 29.51
N GLU A 709 18.30 16.36 29.45
CA GLU A 709 17.21 16.26 30.43
C GLU A 709 17.76 15.96 31.84
N GLN A 710 18.68 15.01 31.97
CA GLN A 710 19.35 14.70 33.23
C GLN A 710 20.14 15.89 33.77
N MET A 711 20.86 16.62 32.90
CA MET A 711 21.61 17.81 33.26
C MET A 711 20.69 18.95 33.74
N ALA A 712 19.52 19.11 33.13
CA ALA A 712 18.51 20.08 33.58
C ALA A 712 17.98 19.75 34.99
N VAL A 713 17.72 18.47 35.28
CA VAL A 713 17.32 18.01 36.63
C VAL A 713 18.45 18.23 37.65
N ALA A 714 19.69 17.87 37.31
CA ALA A 714 20.86 18.11 38.16
C ALA A 714 21.06 19.61 38.45
N GLY A 715 20.93 20.47 37.43
CA GLY A 715 21.05 21.92 37.56
C GLY A 715 19.96 22.54 38.44
N GLN A 716 18.74 21.99 38.41
CA GLN A 716 17.65 22.40 39.32
C GLN A 716 17.92 21.96 40.76
N ASN A 717 18.54 20.79 40.97
CA ASN A 717 18.98 20.34 42.30
C ASN A 717 20.10 21.23 42.87
N VAL A 718 21.09 21.62 42.05
CA VAL A 718 22.14 22.59 42.43
C VAL A 718 21.51 23.90 42.91
N LYS A 719 20.61 24.52 42.12
CA LYS A 719 19.93 25.77 42.51
C LYS A 719 19.14 25.62 43.82
N SER A 720 18.44 24.50 43.98
CA SER A 720 17.61 24.23 45.17
C SER A 720 18.45 24.04 46.44
N ALA A 721 19.57 23.31 46.33
CA ALA A 721 20.51 23.11 47.43
C ALA A 721 21.27 24.41 47.78
N GLN A 722 21.62 25.23 46.77
CA GLN A 722 22.28 26.51 46.99
C GLN A 722 21.38 27.51 47.76
N GLY A 723 20.11 27.64 47.34
CA GLY A 723 19.15 28.49 48.06
C GLY A 723 18.86 28.03 49.49
N GLU A 724 19.04 26.74 49.80
CA GLU A 724 18.97 26.24 51.18
C GLU A 724 20.20 26.64 52.01
N VAL A 725 21.41 26.54 51.45
CA VAL A 725 22.64 27.00 52.11
C VAL A 725 22.57 28.50 52.43
N GLU A 726 22.11 29.32 51.48
CA GLU A 726 21.95 30.77 51.65
C GLU A 726 20.95 31.12 52.78
N ARG A 727 19.82 30.39 52.88
CA ARG A 727 18.85 30.56 53.98
C ARG A 727 19.47 30.26 55.35
N VAL A 728 20.14 29.12 55.50
CA VAL A 728 20.69 28.73 56.82
C VAL A 728 21.85 29.65 57.23
N LEU A 729 22.66 30.13 56.28
CA LEU A 729 23.70 31.13 56.56
C LEU A 729 23.12 32.45 57.08
N ALA A 730 21.99 32.92 56.55
CA ALA A 730 21.34 34.14 57.03
C ALA A 730 20.87 34.01 58.49
N SER A 731 20.17 32.91 58.84
CA SER A 731 19.75 32.66 60.23
C SER A 731 20.93 32.47 61.20
N LEU A 732 22.04 31.92 60.72
CA LEU A 732 23.26 31.74 61.51
C LEU A 732 23.95 33.08 61.80
N ALA A 733 23.91 34.04 60.88
CA ALA A 733 24.41 35.40 61.11
C ALA A 733 23.57 36.14 62.17
N GLU A 734 22.24 36.08 62.08
CA GLU A 734 21.30 36.68 63.04
C GLU A 734 21.52 36.17 64.47
N ALA A 735 21.68 34.85 64.64
CA ALA A 735 21.92 34.24 65.95
C ALA A 735 23.26 34.64 66.58
N ASN A 736 24.32 34.89 65.78
CA ASN A 736 25.61 35.39 66.29
C ASN A 736 25.52 36.83 66.78
N ILE A 737 24.82 37.72 66.05
CA ILE A 737 24.61 39.11 66.45
C ILE A 737 23.90 39.19 67.81
N GLN A 738 22.89 38.34 68.04
CA GLN A 738 22.20 38.26 69.32
C GLN A 738 23.13 37.84 70.47
N ARG A 739 24.01 36.84 70.25
CA ARG A 739 24.99 36.40 71.26
C ARG A 739 25.94 37.53 71.67
N GLU A 740 26.49 38.26 70.69
CA GLU A 740 27.44 39.35 70.94
C GLU A 740 26.81 40.49 71.76
N SER A 741 25.51 40.77 71.54
CA SER A 741 24.76 41.73 72.37
C SER A 741 24.63 41.27 73.82
N ASP A 742 24.22 40.02 74.05
CA ASP A 742 24.02 39.49 75.41
C ASP A 742 25.35 39.35 76.19
N GLU A 743 26.47 39.08 75.50
CA GLU A 743 27.82 39.06 76.08
C GLU A 743 28.31 40.46 76.51
N ALA A 744 27.96 41.52 75.77
CA ALA A 744 28.29 42.89 76.14
C ALA A 744 27.60 43.32 77.44
N ASP A 745 26.30 43.03 77.57
CA ASP A 745 25.49 43.32 78.77
C ASP A 745 26.02 42.60 80.02
N LEU A 746 26.45 41.34 79.88
CA LEU A 746 27.02 40.55 80.98
C LEU A 746 28.30 41.18 81.55
N ASN A 747 29.18 41.69 80.69
CA ASN A 747 30.45 42.29 81.10
C ASN A 747 30.22 43.62 81.85
N ALA A 748 29.26 44.43 81.41
CA ALA A 748 28.89 45.66 82.12
C ALA A 748 28.41 45.38 83.55
N ALA A 749 27.56 44.36 83.74
CA ALA A 749 27.01 43.98 85.04
C ALA A 749 28.08 43.51 86.05
N ILE A 750 29.15 42.84 85.60
CA ILE A 750 30.22 42.30 86.46
C ILE A 750 31.08 43.44 87.03
N THR A 751 31.50 44.39 86.18
CA THR A 751 32.40 45.50 86.61
C THR A 751 31.82 46.39 87.71
N GLN A 752 30.48 46.41 87.86
CA GLN A 752 29.79 47.21 88.87
C GLN A 752 29.79 46.59 90.28
N PHE A 753 30.18 45.31 90.42
CA PHE A 753 30.03 44.53 91.67
C PHE A 753 31.24 44.61 92.63
N GLU A 754 32.44 44.96 92.15
CA GLU A 754 33.71 44.62 92.83
C GLU A 754 34.28 45.67 93.83
N SER A 755 33.53 46.69 94.27
CA SER A 755 34.14 48.01 94.62
C SER A 755 34.13 48.56 96.08
N HIS A 756 33.74 47.85 97.16
CA HIS A 756 33.51 48.49 98.50
C HIS A 756 33.96 47.70 99.80
N GLN A 757 34.37 48.40 100.90
CA GLN A 757 34.81 47.87 102.25
C GLN A 757 34.52 48.86 103.46
N THR A 758 34.76 48.49 104.76
CA THR A 758 34.22 49.10 106.05
C THR A 758 35.17 49.20 107.30
N PRO A 759 35.17 50.26 108.19
CA PRO A 759 35.28 50.15 109.71
C PRO A 759 34.74 51.33 110.68
N ALA A 760 34.59 51.22 112.05
CA ALA A 760 33.65 51.94 113.04
C ALA A 760 34.08 52.12 114.55
N ASP A 761 33.59 53.04 115.45
CA ASP A 761 32.85 54.37 115.46
C ASP A 761 33.30 55.36 116.64
N PRO A 762 33.63 56.70 116.49
CA PRO A 762 33.84 57.66 117.63
C PRO A 762 33.33 59.15 117.44
N ASP A 763 33.98 60.14 118.10
CA ASP A 763 33.63 61.55 118.44
C ASP A 763 33.70 62.60 117.29
N LEU A 764 32.83 63.62 117.28
CA LEU A 764 32.44 64.36 116.05
C LEU A 764 32.57 65.91 116.05
N THR A 765 32.70 66.56 117.21
CA THR A 765 32.31 68.00 117.33
C THR A 765 33.10 69.02 116.50
N HIS A 766 34.44 68.93 116.42
CA HIS A 766 35.25 69.85 115.59
C HIS A 766 35.09 69.56 114.08
N LEU A 767 34.73 68.32 113.76
CA LEU A 767 34.59 67.84 112.40
C LEU A 767 33.17 68.03 111.86
N GLU A 768 32.16 68.29 112.68
CA GLU A 768 30.84 68.76 112.24
C GLU A 768 30.91 70.13 111.54
N ASP A 769 31.77 71.06 112.00
CA ASP A 769 31.98 72.35 111.34
C ASP A 769 32.63 72.18 109.96
N LEU A 770 33.75 71.44 109.89
CA LEU A 770 34.43 71.11 108.63
C LEU A 770 33.52 70.29 107.69
N ARG A 771 32.73 69.34 108.21
CA ARG A 771 31.72 68.59 107.43
C ARG A 771 30.62 69.49 106.91
N SER A 772 30.14 70.48 107.66
CA SER A 772 29.10 71.40 107.15
C SER A 772 29.57 72.16 105.90
N ARG A 773 30.83 72.61 105.91
CA ARG A 773 31.48 73.35 104.82
C ARG A 773 31.81 72.45 103.63
N VAL A 774 32.34 71.25 103.87
CA VAL A 774 32.56 70.25 102.81
C VAL A 774 31.23 69.75 102.22
N SER A 775 30.19 69.56 103.04
CA SER A 775 28.87 69.12 102.59
C SER A 775 28.25 70.13 101.63
N ALA A 776 28.25 71.43 101.97
CA ALA A 776 27.75 72.49 101.09
C ALA A 776 28.53 72.59 99.76
N SER A 777 29.85 72.39 99.80
CA SER A 777 30.70 72.41 98.60
C SER A 777 30.51 71.14 97.75
N ARG A 778 30.41 69.96 98.36
CA ARG A 778 30.08 68.69 97.70
C ARG A 778 28.68 68.69 97.09
N SER A 779 27.67 69.30 97.74
CA SER A 779 26.33 69.40 97.13
C SER A 779 26.37 70.22 95.84
N ALA A 780 27.14 71.32 95.82
CA ALA A 780 27.34 72.10 94.61
C ALA A 780 28.14 71.35 93.53
N GLU A 781 29.18 70.59 93.91
CA GLU A 781 29.93 69.73 92.98
C GLU A 781 29.06 68.61 92.39
N VAL A 782 28.25 67.93 93.22
CA VAL A 782 27.34 66.86 92.79
C VAL A 782 26.25 67.42 91.87
N GLU A 783 25.67 68.57 92.19
CA GLU A 783 24.70 69.25 91.33
C GLU A 783 25.32 69.66 89.99
N ALA A 784 26.53 70.23 89.99
CA ALA A 784 27.28 70.54 88.78
C ALA A 784 27.62 69.27 87.95
N ARG A 785 27.93 68.15 88.61
CA ARG A 785 28.24 66.87 87.95
C ARG A 785 27.01 66.19 87.36
N LEU A 786 25.85 66.28 88.02
CA LEU A 786 24.57 65.83 87.49
C LEU A 786 24.13 66.70 86.30
N ASN A 787 24.31 68.02 86.38
CA ASN A 787 24.05 68.93 85.26
C ASN A 787 24.99 68.65 84.08
N LEU A 788 26.28 68.43 84.31
CA LEU A 788 27.22 68.01 83.26
C LEU A 788 26.78 66.69 82.62
N ARG A 789 26.42 65.67 83.42
CA ARG A 789 26.05 64.35 82.92
C ARG A 789 24.75 64.36 82.10
N THR A 790 23.74 65.10 82.56
CA THR A 790 22.49 65.25 81.82
C THR A 790 22.68 66.03 80.51
N LEU A 791 23.63 66.96 80.43
CA LEU A 791 24.01 67.60 79.18
C LEU A 791 24.77 66.63 78.24
N GLU A 792 25.72 65.84 78.74
CA GLU A 792 26.42 64.80 77.97
C GLU A 792 25.46 63.77 77.34
N GLU A 793 24.50 63.28 78.12
CA GLU A 793 23.50 62.30 77.67
C GLU A 793 22.56 62.90 76.60
N ARG A 794 22.18 64.17 76.73
CA ARG A 794 21.38 64.89 75.71
C ARG A 794 22.15 65.13 74.42
N VAL A 795 23.44 65.50 74.49
CA VAL A 795 24.32 65.60 73.31
C VAL A 795 24.41 64.24 72.61
N THR A 796 24.62 63.16 73.36
CA THR A 796 24.77 61.79 72.80
C THR A 796 23.48 61.34 72.11
N ALA A 797 22.31 61.60 72.70
CA ALA A 797 21.02 61.29 72.11
C ALA A 797 20.74 62.08 70.82
N LEU A 798 21.12 63.37 70.76
CA LEU A 798 21.00 64.19 69.55
C LEU A 798 21.92 63.72 68.42
N ILE A 799 23.18 63.36 68.72
CA ILE A 799 24.11 62.80 67.74
C ILE A 799 23.54 61.53 67.10
N ALA A 800 23.04 60.60 67.93
CA ALA A 800 22.42 59.36 67.44
C ALA A 800 21.22 59.66 66.53
N ARG A 801 20.32 60.57 66.94
CA ARG A 801 19.13 60.94 66.16
C ARG A 801 19.45 61.66 64.86
N ALA A 802 20.42 62.58 64.84
CA ALA A 802 20.88 63.26 63.64
C ALA A 802 21.50 62.27 62.64
N SER A 803 22.39 61.38 63.11
CA SER A 803 23.03 60.38 62.25
C SER A 803 22.05 59.35 61.67
N ALA A 804 20.99 59.00 62.40
CA ALA A 804 19.92 58.13 61.91
C ALA A 804 19.10 58.79 60.79
N LEU A 805 18.84 60.10 60.88
CA LEU A 805 18.16 60.86 59.82
C LEU A 805 19.06 61.06 58.59
N GLU A 806 20.34 61.38 58.78
CA GLU A 806 21.35 61.46 57.71
C GLU A 806 21.44 60.12 56.94
N ALA A 807 21.47 58.99 57.63
CA ALA A 807 21.49 57.66 57.02
C ALA A 807 20.17 57.29 56.32
N ALA A 808 19.02 57.71 56.86
CA ALA A 808 17.71 57.50 56.23
C ALA A 808 17.58 58.31 54.93
N ALA A 809 17.97 59.58 54.94
CA ALA A 809 17.97 60.44 53.76
C ALA A 809 18.89 59.89 52.66
N GLN A 810 20.07 59.38 53.02
CA GLN A 810 21.00 58.80 52.06
C GLN A 810 20.47 57.49 51.43
N ASN A 811 19.85 56.62 52.23
CA ASN A 811 19.21 55.40 51.71
C ASN A 811 18.04 55.72 50.76
N GLU A 812 17.28 56.79 51.02
CA GLU A 812 16.17 57.21 50.15
C GLU A 812 16.66 57.83 48.84
N ARG A 813 17.79 58.54 48.83
CA ARG A 813 18.46 58.98 47.57
C ARG A 813 18.88 57.78 46.73
N ASP A 814 19.53 56.81 47.36
CA ASP A 814 20.00 55.59 46.72
C ASP A 814 18.85 54.72 46.19
N SER A 815 17.72 54.66 46.91
CA SER A 815 16.50 53.97 46.48
C SER A 815 15.87 54.68 45.26
N ALA A 816 15.77 56.01 45.30
CA ALA A 816 15.22 56.85 44.23
C ALA A 816 16.05 56.77 42.94
N VAL A 817 17.38 56.88 43.01
CA VAL A 817 18.26 56.76 41.82
C VAL A 817 18.09 55.40 41.14
N ARG A 818 18.03 54.31 41.92
CA ARG A 818 17.79 52.96 41.38
C ARG A 818 16.38 52.81 40.82
N ALA A 819 15.37 53.46 41.41
CA ALA A 819 14.00 53.47 40.90
C ALA A 819 13.88 54.22 39.56
N VAL A 820 14.53 55.39 39.42
CA VAL A 820 14.57 56.17 38.18
C VAL A 820 15.23 55.35 37.05
N SER A 821 16.39 54.75 37.29
CA SER A 821 17.10 53.97 36.25
C SER A 821 16.28 52.74 35.78
N ARG A 822 15.65 52.01 36.72
CA ARG A 822 14.73 50.91 36.36
C ARG A 822 13.52 51.40 35.56
N ARG A 823 13.00 52.58 35.88
CA ARG A 823 11.85 53.19 35.19
C ARG A 823 12.19 53.63 33.76
N GLU A 824 13.38 54.19 33.53
CA GLU A 824 13.83 54.50 32.17
C GLU A 824 13.98 53.23 31.32
N GLN A 825 14.63 52.19 31.85
CA GLN A 825 14.80 50.90 31.14
C GLN A 825 13.43 50.27 30.80
N ARG A 826 12.48 50.30 31.75
CA ARG A 826 11.11 49.79 31.54
C ARG A 826 10.31 50.63 30.54
N GLY A 827 10.45 51.96 30.56
CA GLY A 827 9.80 52.86 29.61
C GLY A 827 10.31 52.65 28.17
N VAL A 828 11.61 52.48 27.99
CA VAL A 828 12.20 52.09 26.69
C VAL A 828 11.69 50.71 26.25
N ALA A 829 11.64 49.73 27.16
CA ALA A 829 11.11 48.40 26.85
C ALA A 829 9.62 48.46 26.43
N ALA A 830 8.78 49.24 27.13
CA ALA A 830 7.38 49.45 26.78
C ALA A 830 7.20 50.06 25.38
N LEU A 831 8.00 51.10 25.04
CA LEU A 831 8.00 51.70 23.70
C LEU A 831 8.43 50.70 22.62
N THR A 832 9.45 49.86 22.87
CA THR A 832 9.84 48.82 21.91
C THR A 832 8.78 47.74 21.74
N ALA A 833 8.09 47.34 22.82
CA ALA A 833 6.99 46.39 22.75
C ALA A 833 5.79 46.96 21.96
N GLN A 834 5.46 48.24 22.16
CA GLN A 834 4.44 48.92 21.37
C GLN A 834 4.80 48.97 19.89
N GLY A 835 6.04 49.35 19.55
CA GLY A 835 6.49 49.37 18.15
C GLY A 835 6.44 48.00 17.46
N VAL A 836 6.69 46.91 18.19
CA VAL A 836 6.51 45.54 17.69
C VAL A 836 5.03 45.19 17.50
N ALA A 837 4.14 45.64 18.41
CA ALA A 837 2.70 45.43 18.27
C ALA A 837 2.14 46.15 17.03
N ASP A 838 2.53 47.40 16.81
CA ASP A 838 2.10 48.22 15.67
C ASP A 838 2.60 47.63 14.35
N ALA A 839 3.88 47.23 14.27
CA ALA A 839 4.44 46.57 13.09
C ALA A 839 3.79 45.21 12.80
N ALA A 840 3.45 44.44 13.83
CA ALA A 840 2.70 43.18 13.67
C ALA A 840 1.27 43.42 13.17
N TYR A 841 0.63 44.53 13.57
CA TYR A 841 -0.69 44.93 13.09
C TYR A 841 -0.67 45.35 11.61
N GLU A 842 0.32 46.13 11.16
CA GLU A 842 0.48 46.46 9.73
C GLU A 842 0.74 45.20 8.88
N ALA A 843 1.56 44.26 9.37
CA ALA A 843 1.79 42.98 8.70
C ALA A 843 0.51 42.15 8.58
N LEU A 844 -0.33 42.11 9.62
CA LEU A 844 -1.63 41.41 9.60
C LEU A 844 -2.55 41.93 8.48
N ILE A 845 -2.62 43.24 8.26
CA ILE A 845 -3.44 43.84 7.20
C ILE A 845 -3.00 43.34 5.81
N GLN A 846 -1.68 43.26 5.56
CA GLN A 846 -1.14 42.75 4.29
C GLN A 846 -1.37 41.24 4.12
N ILE A 847 -1.25 40.48 5.20
CA ILE A 847 -1.54 39.04 5.23
C ILE A 847 -3.03 38.81 4.94
N GLU A 848 -3.96 39.55 5.55
CA GLU A 848 -5.40 39.43 5.29
C GLU A 848 -5.77 39.75 3.83
N SER A 849 -5.19 40.80 3.24
CA SER A 849 -5.37 41.08 1.80
C SER A 849 -4.84 39.96 0.91
N SER A 850 -3.75 39.31 1.32
CA SER A 850 -3.14 38.17 0.61
C SER A 850 -3.97 36.90 0.75
N ILE A 851 -4.52 36.62 1.94
CA ILE A 851 -5.46 35.51 2.20
C ILE A 851 -6.69 35.65 1.31
N ALA A 852 -7.28 36.85 1.20
CA ALA A 852 -8.45 37.09 0.36
C ALA A 852 -8.20 36.80 -1.13
N LYS A 853 -7.02 37.17 -1.65
CA LYS A 853 -6.61 36.83 -3.03
C LYS A 853 -6.40 35.33 -3.20
N ALA A 854 -5.72 34.68 -2.24
CA ALA A 854 -5.48 33.25 -2.26
C ALA A 854 -6.79 32.44 -2.17
N SER A 855 -7.77 32.88 -1.37
CA SER A 855 -9.07 32.23 -1.29
C SER A 855 -9.85 32.35 -2.60
N THR A 856 -9.84 33.52 -3.26
CA THR A 856 -10.55 33.68 -4.55
C THR A 856 -9.97 32.81 -5.66
N GLU A 857 -8.65 32.66 -5.75
CA GLU A 857 -8.04 31.79 -6.78
C GLU A 857 -8.22 30.30 -6.43
N ARG A 858 -8.18 29.93 -5.15
CA ARG A 858 -8.52 28.57 -4.69
C ARG A 858 -9.96 28.21 -5.05
N GLU A 859 -10.92 29.06 -4.72
CA GLU A 859 -12.35 28.84 -4.97
C GLU A 859 -12.65 28.75 -6.47
N ARG A 860 -12.01 29.59 -7.29
CA ARG A 860 -12.09 29.51 -8.77
C ARG A 860 -11.62 28.16 -9.30
N LEU A 861 -10.46 27.67 -8.87
CA LEU A 861 -9.90 26.38 -9.30
C LEU A 861 -10.73 25.19 -8.75
N GLU A 862 -11.28 25.32 -7.55
CA GLU A 862 -12.14 24.32 -6.90
C GLU A 862 -13.49 24.17 -7.63
N ILE A 863 -14.10 25.29 -8.06
CA ILE A 863 -15.28 25.28 -8.95
C ILE A 863 -14.92 24.65 -10.30
N SER A 864 -13.83 25.09 -10.94
CA SER A 864 -13.45 24.60 -12.28
C SER A 864 -13.14 23.09 -12.30
N ARG A 865 -12.57 22.55 -11.21
CA ARG A 865 -12.44 21.11 -11.01
C ARG A 865 -13.80 20.41 -10.91
N SER A 866 -14.75 20.96 -10.14
CA SER A 866 -16.06 20.34 -9.93
C SER A 866 -16.89 20.26 -11.22
N GLU A 867 -16.79 21.28 -12.08
CA GLU A 867 -17.43 21.30 -13.41
C GLU A 867 -16.85 20.21 -14.33
N ARG A 868 -15.51 20.06 -14.36
CA ARG A 868 -14.84 19.02 -15.15
C ARG A 868 -15.10 17.60 -14.64
N GLU A 869 -15.10 17.37 -13.33
CA GLU A 869 -15.48 16.06 -12.76
C GLU A 869 -16.91 15.67 -13.17
N SER A 870 -17.83 16.64 -13.23
CA SER A 870 -19.19 16.43 -13.73
C SER A 870 -19.23 16.13 -15.24
N GLU A 871 -18.46 16.84 -16.06
CA GLU A 871 -18.36 16.59 -17.52
C GLU A 871 -17.77 15.20 -17.81
N ILE A 872 -16.69 14.81 -17.12
CA ILE A 872 -16.09 13.46 -17.20
C ILE A 872 -17.09 12.38 -16.80
N LEU A 873 -17.85 12.56 -15.72
CA LEU A 873 -18.88 11.59 -15.31
C LEU A 873 -19.97 11.41 -16.38
N ALA A 874 -20.43 12.52 -16.99
CA ALA A 874 -21.41 12.47 -18.07
C ALA A 874 -20.86 11.76 -19.32
N LEU A 875 -19.62 12.07 -19.73
CA LEU A 875 -18.94 11.43 -20.85
C LEU A 875 -18.71 9.93 -20.62
N ARG A 876 -18.32 9.52 -19.40
CA ARG A 876 -18.15 8.10 -19.05
C ARG A 876 -19.45 7.31 -19.10
N VAL A 877 -20.57 7.92 -18.70
CA VAL A 877 -21.90 7.30 -18.87
C VAL A 877 -22.22 7.16 -20.36
N ARG A 878 -22.05 8.22 -21.16
CA ARG A 878 -22.33 8.19 -22.60
C ARG A 878 -21.44 7.20 -23.36
N SER A 879 -20.16 7.11 -23.04
CA SER A 879 -19.22 6.14 -23.61
C SER A 879 -19.62 4.69 -23.28
N ARG A 880 -20.18 4.41 -22.09
CA ARG A 880 -20.70 3.07 -21.74
C ARG A 880 -21.98 2.74 -22.51
N GLU A 881 -22.89 3.68 -22.67
CA GLU A 881 -24.10 3.52 -23.51
C GLU A 881 -23.71 3.18 -24.96
N LEU A 882 -22.82 3.99 -25.54
CA LEU A 882 -22.33 3.81 -26.92
C LEU A 882 -21.55 2.51 -27.10
N THR A 883 -20.75 2.08 -26.11
CA THR A 883 -20.07 0.77 -26.14
C THR A 883 -21.11 -0.36 -26.12
N SER A 884 -22.15 -0.28 -25.29
CA SER A 884 -23.21 -1.29 -25.24
C SER A 884 -24.04 -1.34 -26.53
N GLU A 885 -24.29 -0.20 -27.20
CA GLU A 885 -24.95 -0.17 -28.51
C GLU A 885 -24.03 -0.75 -29.60
N LEU A 886 -22.72 -0.45 -29.56
CA LEU A 886 -21.72 -0.98 -30.48
C LEU A 886 -21.57 -2.50 -30.35
N ASP A 887 -21.52 -3.05 -29.14
CA ASP A 887 -21.46 -4.48 -28.87
C ASP A 887 -22.72 -5.21 -29.39
N ALA A 888 -23.90 -4.60 -29.19
CA ALA A 888 -25.17 -5.13 -29.67
C ALA A 888 -25.25 -5.12 -31.22
N LEU A 889 -24.82 -4.02 -31.86
CA LEU A 889 -24.76 -3.91 -33.32
C LEU A 889 -23.74 -4.89 -33.92
N THR A 890 -22.55 -5.01 -33.32
CA THR A 890 -21.51 -5.95 -33.75
C THR A 890 -21.98 -7.40 -33.62
N SER A 891 -22.68 -7.74 -32.53
CA SER A 891 -23.31 -9.05 -32.33
C SER A 891 -24.42 -9.34 -33.34
N SER A 892 -25.16 -8.32 -33.80
CA SER A 892 -26.17 -8.47 -34.86
C SER A 892 -25.50 -8.72 -36.20
N VAL A 893 -24.56 -7.87 -36.62
CA VAL A 893 -23.83 -8.02 -37.89
C VAL A 893 -23.17 -9.40 -37.95
N HIS A 894 -22.52 -9.86 -36.88
CA HIS A 894 -21.91 -11.19 -36.87
C HIS A 894 -22.93 -12.35 -36.97
N ARG A 895 -24.12 -12.20 -36.36
CA ARG A 895 -25.22 -13.17 -36.52
C ARG A 895 -25.73 -13.21 -37.95
N ASP A 896 -25.89 -12.04 -38.58
CA ASP A 896 -26.40 -11.90 -39.93
C ASP A 896 -25.36 -12.36 -40.97
N GLU A 897 -24.07 -12.15 -40.71
CA GLU A 897 -22.94 -12.75 -41.45
C GLU A 897 -22.95 -14.28 -41.38
N ILE A 898 -23.16 -14.88 -40.20
CA ILE A 898 -23.28 -16.34 -40.03
C ILE A 898 -24.52 -16.87 -40.77
N ALA A 899 -25.67 -16.24 -40.60
CA ALA A 899 -26.92 -16.62 -41.28
C ALA A 899 -26.76 -16.57 -42.81
N ARG A 900 -26.04 -15.57 -43.33
CA ARG A 900 -25.74 -15.49 -44.76
C ARG A 900 -24.67 -16.49 -45.20
N ALA A 901 -23.70 -16.83 -44.36
CA ALA A 901 -22.77 -17.93 -44.63
C ALA A 901 -23.54 -19.26 -44.76
N GLU A 902 -24.50 -19.53 -43.88
CA GLU A 902 -25.41 -20.68 -44.00
C GLU A 902 -26.28 -20.62 -45.26
N GLN A 903 -26.84 -19.46 -45.63
CA GLN A 903 -27.60 -19.31 -46.88
C GLN A 903 -26.72 -19.47 -48.13
N ARG A 904 -25.48 -18.97 -48.13
CA ARG A 904 -24.51 -19.17 -49.22
C ARG A 904 -24.12 -20.63 -49.35
N LEU A 905 -23.80 -21.30 -48.25
CA LEU A 905 -23.57 -22.75 -48.22
C LEU A 905 -24.81 -23.54 -48.69
N ARG A 906 -26.02 -23.00 -48.48
CA ARG A 906 -27.27 -23.61 -48.98
C ARG A 906 -27.51 -23.38 -50.47
N ILE A 907 -27.12 -22.23 -51.01
CA ILE A 907 -27.07 -21.98 -52.45
C ILE A 907 -26.02 -22.89 -53.09
N GLU A 908 -24.80 -22.94 -52.54
CA GLU A 908 -23.72 -23.82 -52.98
C GLU A 908 -24.14 -25.31 -52.89
N ALA A 909 -24.83 -25.72 -51.83
CA ALA A 909 -25.36 -27.08 -51.72
C ALA A 909 -26.49 -27.37 -52.72
N LEU A 910 -27.30 -26.38 -53.14
CA LEU A 910 -28.28 -26.56 -54.22
C LEU A 910 -27.61 -26.60 -55.59
N GLU A 911 -26.54 -25.82 -55.80
CA GLU A 911 -25.71 -25.82 -57.00
C GLU A 911 -24.96 -27.16 -57.14
N GLN A 912 -24.31 -27.63 -56.08
CA GLN A 912 -23.73 -28.96 -55.99
C GLN A 912 -24.79 -30.04 -56.20
N LYS A 913 -25.98 -29.93 -55.58
CA LYS A 913 -27.08 -30.88 -55.79
C LYS A 913 -27.56 -30.95 -57.24
N ALA A 914 -27.60 -29.82 -57.96
CA ALA A 914 -27.91 -29.82 -59.40
C ALA A 914 -26.84 -30.55 -60.22
N ILE A 915 -25.57 -30.37 -59.86
CA ILE A 915 -24.42 -31.01 -60.51
C ILE A 915 -24.35 -32.51 -60.18
N GLU A 916 -24.54 -32.89 -58.92
CA GLU A 916 -24.37 -34.26 -58.40
C GLU A 916 -25.61 -35.15 -58.62
N GLU A 917 -26.81 -34.71 -58.24
CA GLU A 917 -28.03 -35.53 -58.40
C GLU A 917 -28.56 -35.50 -59.84
N LEU A 918 -28.40 -34.35 -60.53
CA LEU A 918 -29.08 -34.08 -61.80
C LEU A 918 -28.10 -33.87 -62.98
N GLY A 919 -26.79 -33.77 -62.75
CA GLY A 919 -25.77 -33.75 -63.81
C GLY A 919 -25.74 -32.48 -64.66
N VAL A 920 -26.29 -31.36 -64.18
CA VAL A 920 -26.43 -30.10 -64.91
C VAL A 920 -25.70 -28.98 -64.17
N ASP A 921 -24.87 -28.21 -64.88
CA ASP A 921 -24.21 -27.05 -64.28
C ASP A 921 -25.17 -25.88 -64.05
N VAL A 922 -24.79 -24.98 -63.14
CA VAL A 922 -25.64 -23.86 -62.69
C VAL A 922 -26.04 -22.91 -63.84
N SER A 923 -25.17 -22.73 -64.85
CA SER A 923 -25.49 -21.85 -65.97
C SER A 923 -26.51 -22.50 -66.92
N THR A 924 -26.36 -23.79 -67.22
CA THR A 924 -27.32 -24.56 -68.01
C THR A 924 -28.66 -24.73 -67.27
N LEU A 925 -28.63 -24.97 -65.95
CA LEU A 925 -29.82 -25.06 -65.10
C LEU A 925 -30.67 -23.79 -65.20
N VAL A 926 -30.07 -22.61 -65.04
CA VAL A 926 -30.80 -21.34 -65.10
C VAL A 926 -31.16 -20.96 -66.54
N ASN A 927 -30.27 -21.18 -67.52
CA ASN A 927 -30.48 -20.76 -68.90
C ASN A 927 -31.40 -21.68 -69.73
N GLU A 928 -31.52 -22.98 -69.38
CA GLU A 928 -32.38 -23.93 -70.09
C GLU A 928 -33.64 -24.31 -69.30
N TYR A 929 -33.55 -24.41 -67.97
CA TYR A 929 -34.64 -24.86 -67.09
C TYR A 929 -35.22 -23.75 -66.19
N GLY A 930 -34.72 -22.51 -66.28
CA GLY A 930 -35.20 -21.38 -65.50
C GLY A 930 -36.65 -20.96 -65.80
N PRO A 931 -37.28 -20.18 -64.91
CA PRO A 931 -38.67 -19.75 -65.01
C PRO A 931 -38.96 -18.81 -66.20
N SER A 932 -37.94 -18.35 -66.92
CA SER A 932 -38.06 -17.57 -68.16
C SER A 932 -38.33 -18.42 -69.42
N ASN A 933 -38.25 -19.75 -69.33
CA ASN A 933 -38.30 -20.66 -70.47
C ASN A 933 -39.58 -21.49 -70.50
N ASP A 934 -40.04 -21.82 -71.71
CA ASP A 934 -41.19 -22.70 -71.92
C ASP A 934 -40.88 -24.17 -71.59
N VAL A 935 -41.93 -24.93 -71.29
CA VAL A 935 -41.86 -26.31 -70.77
C VAL A 935 -42.44 -27.30 -71.80
N PRO A 936 -41.71 -28.37 -72.18
CA PRO A 936 -42.21 -29.42 -73.08
C PRO A 936 -43.29 -30.32 -72.45
N THR A 937 -44.20 -30.83 -73.28
CA THR A 937 -45.18 -31.86 -72.92
C THR A 937 -44.86 -33.20 -73.58
N PHE A 938 -45.41 -34.30 -73.06
CA PHE A 938 -45.28 -35.66 -73.61
C PHE A 938 -46.64 -36.36 -73.63
N VAL A 939 -46.87 -37.23 -74.62
CA VAL A 939 -48.12 -37.96 -74.89
C VAL A 939 -47.80 -39.45 -75.09
N GLU A 940 -48.66 -40.34 -74.60
CA GLU A 940 -48.46 -41.81 -74.63
C GLU A 940 -49.09 -42.45 -75.88
N ASP A 941 -48.42 -43.43 -76.51
CA ASP A 941 -48.90 -44.17 -77.68
C ASP A 941 -49.55 -45.53 -77.36
N GLU A 942 -50.11 -46.19 -78.38
CA GLU A 942 -50.86 -47.45 -78.22
C GLU A 942 -50.00 -48.66 -77.79
N GLU A 943 -48.67 -48.55 -77.85
CA GLU A 943 -47.71 -49.57 -77.37
C GLU A 943 -47.22 -49.28 -75.93
N GLY A 944 -47.61 -48.13 -75.35
CA GLY A 944 -47.25 -47.70 -74.00
C GLY A 944 -45.93 -46.91 -73.93
N ASN A 945 -45.54 -46.25 -75.03
CA ASN A 945 -44.34 -45.42 -75.10
C ASN A 945 -44.69 -43.91 -75.13
N PHE A 946 -43.87 -43.07 -74.50
CA PHE A 946 -44.10 -41.62 -74.43
C PHE A 946 -43.35 -40.85 -75.54
N VAL A 947 -44.02 -39.89 -76.19
CA VAL A 947 -43.54 -39.10 -77.34
C VAL A 947 -43.76 -37.58 -77.10
N PRO A 948 -42.91 -36.65 -77.60
CA PRO A 948 -42.99 -35.21 -77.25
C PRO A 948 -44.12 -34.42 -77.96
N GLY A 949 -44.59 -33.35 -77.31
CA GLY A 949 -45.64 -32.42 -77.78
C GLY A 949 -45.33 -30.93 -77.52
N ASP A 950 -46.37 -30.08 -77.53
CA ASP A 950 -46.27 -28.60 -77.52
C ASP A 950 -45.60 -27.99 -76.26
N LEU A 951 -45.05 -26.78 -76.43
CA LEU A 951 -44.38 -25.95 -75.41
C LEU A 951 -45.33 -24.95 -74.73
N ILE A 952 -45.22 -24.79 -73.39
CA ILE A 952 -46.12 -23.94 -72.58
C ILE A 952 -45.30 -23.09 -71.56
N PRO A 953 -45.67 -21.81 -71.29
CA PRO A 953 -44.96 -20.97 -70.31
C PRO A 953 -44.90 -21.53 -68.87
N TYR A 954 -43.76 -21.34 -68.21
CA TYR A 954 -43.53 -21.79 -66.84
C TYR A 954 -44.49 -21.13 -65.82
N ARG A 955 -45.05 -21.96 -64.93
CA ARG A 955 -45.81 -21.54 -63.75
C ARG A 955 -45.54 -22.52 -62.61
N ARG A 956 -45.02 -22.03 -61.49
CA ARG A 956 -44.63 -22.85 -60.33
C ARG A 956 -45.76 -23.78 -59.87
N ASP A 957 -46.96 -23.27 -59.59
CA ASP A 957 -48.14 -24.05 -59.21
C ASP A 957 -48.51 -25.20 -60.17
N GLN A 958 -48.16 -25.06 -61.46
CA GLN A 958 -48.42 -26.08 -62.47
C GLN A 958 -47.28 -27.10 -62.55
N GLN A 959 -46.03 -26.68 -62.36
CA GLN A 959 -44.89 -27.61 -62.26
C GLN A 959 -44.87 -28.36 -60.93
N GLU A 960 -45.27 -27.75 -59.81
CA GLU A 960 -45.50 -28.45 -58.55
C GLU A 960 -46.66 -29.45 -58.67
N LYS A 961 -47.71 -29.15 -59.44
CA LYS A 961 -48.77 -30.13 -59.76
C LYS A 961 -48.29 -31.23 -60.70
N ARG A 962 -47.45 -30.92 -61.70
CA ARG A 962 -46.83 -31.89 -62.61
C ARG A 962 -45.90 -32.83 -61.85
N LEU A 963 -44.99 -32.28 -61.02
CA LEU A 963 -44.14 -33.02 -60.11
C LEU A 963 -45.00 -33.86 -59.16
N ALA A 964 -45.98 -33.28 -58.47
CA ALA A 964 -46.85 -34.02 -57.55
C ALA A 964 -47.78 -35.04 -58.25
N GLN A 965 -47.98 -34.95 -59.57
CA GLN A 965 -48.70 -35.96 -60.36
C GLN A 965 -47.74 -37.08 -60.81
N ALA A 966 -46.54 -36.75 -61.27
CA ALA A 966 -45.49 -37.72 -61.58
C ALA A 966 -45.02 -38.47 -60.33
N GLU A 967 -44.88 -37.79 -59.19
CA GLU A 967 -44.61 -38.36 -57.88
C GLU A 967 -45.82 -39.13 -57.32
N ARG A 968 -47.06 -38.78 -57.69
CA ARG A 968 -48.24 -39.63 -57.42
C ARG A 968 -48.23 -40.89 -58.27
N SER A 969 -47.81 -40.85 -59.53
CA SER A 969 -47.61 -42.04 -60.37
C SER A 969 -46.49 -42.93 -59.83
N LEU A 970 -45.36 -42.31 -59.43
CA LEU A 970 -44.25 -42.95 -58.73
C LEU A 970 -44.69 -43.57 -57.40
N ALA A 971 -45.61 -42.93 -56.66
CA ALA A 971 -46.16 -43.44 -55.40
C ALA A 971 -47.29 -44.47 -55.57
N LEU A 972 -48.04 -44.45 -56.68
CA LEU A 972 -49.06 -45.45 -57.05
C LEU A 972 -48.42 -46.80 -57.41
N LEU A 973 -47.23 -46.75 -58.00
CA LEU A 973 -46.32 -47.88 -58.14
C LEU A 973 -45.77 -48.39 -56.79
N GLY A 974 -46.14 -47.75 -55.67
CA GLY A 974 -45.58 -47.93 -54.35
C GLY A 974 -44.22 -47.24 -54.21
N LYS A 975 -43.61 -47.29 -53.01
CA LYS A 975 -42.16 -47.05 -52.91
C LYS A 975 -41.43 -48.22 -53.56
N ILE A 976 -41.37 -48.13 -54.89
CA ILE A 976 -40.35 -48.77 -55.70
C ILE A 976 -39.02 -48.31 -55.14
N ASN A 977 -38.23 -49.24 -54.64
CA ASN A 977 -36.95 -48.90 -54.05
C ASN A 977 -35.84 -49.40 -55.00
N PRO A 978 -35.40 -48.56 -55.96
CA PRO A 978 -34.24 -48.91 -56.81
C PRO A 978 -32.98 -49.04 -55.96
N LEU A 979 -32.96 -48.33 -54.83
CA LEU A 979 -31.96 -48.40 -53.78
C LEU A 979 -32.30 -49.48 -52.73
N ALA A 980 -33.29 -50.39 -52.87
CA ALA A 980 -33.54 -51.37 -51.78
C ALA A 980 -32.39 -52.38 -51.62
N LEU A 981 -31.49 -52.47 -52.60
CA LEU A 981 -30.17 -53.10 -52.41
C LEU A 981 -29.27 -52.28 -51.48
N GLU A 982 -29.20 -50.96 -51.67
CA GLU A 982 -28.21 -50.04 -51.07
C GLU A 982 -28.70 -49.37 -49.76
N GLU A 983 -29.99 -49.06 -49.65
CA GLU A 983 -30.67 -48.64 -48.42
C GLU A 983 -30.78 -49.79 -47.41
N TYR A 984 -30.95 -51.04 -47.86
CA TYR A 984 -30.92 -52.18 -46.95
C TYR A 984 -29.53 -52.34 -46.31
N SER A 985 -28.44 -52.23 -47.10
CA SER A 985 -27.08 -52.24 -46.58
C SER A 985 -26.74 -50.99 -45.76
N SER A 986 -27.09 -49.77 -46.21
CA SER A 986 -26.71 -48.54 -45.50
C SER A 986 -27.53 -48.30 -44.22
N LEU A 987 -28.79 -48.75 -44.14
CA LEU A 987 -29.53 -48.77 -42.87
C LEU A 987 -29.01 -49.84 -41.91
N GLU A 988 -28.50 -50.97 -42.41
CA GLU A 988 -27.82 -51.98 -41.60
C GLU A 988 -26.49 -51.41 -41.03
N GLU A 989 -25.68 -50.74 -41.84
CA GLU A 989 -24.45 -50.09 -41.38
C GLU A 989 -24.70 -48.88 -40.46
N ARG A 990 -25.73 -48.07 -40.73
CA ARG A 990 -26.09 -46.93 -39.87
C ARG A 990 -26.71 -47.39 -38.55
N LEU A 991 -27.40 -48.53 -38.53
CA LEU A 991 -27.87 -49.17 -37.31
C LEU A 991 -26.74 -49.82 -36.52
N ARG A 992 -25.70 -50.34 -37.18
CA ARG A 992 -24.44 -50.78 -36.56
C ARG A 992 -23.71 -49.60 -35.91
N TYR A 993 -23.49 -48.51 -36.65
CA TYR A 993 -22.85 -47.28 -36.16
C TYR A 993 -23.63 -46.63 -35.01
N LEU A 994 -24.96 -46.49 -35.11
CA LEU A 994 -25.76 -45.93 -34.02
C LEU A 994 -25.86 -46.87 -32.82
N ALA A 995 -25.77 -48.19 -33.02
CA ALA A 995 -25.64 -49.13 -31.90
C ALA A 995 -24.28 -48.98 -31.20
N GLU A 996 -23.18 -48.86 -31.95
CA GLU A 996 -21.84 -48.59 -31.43
C GLU A 996 -21.80 -47.24 -30.67
N GLN A 997 -22.30 -46.15 -31.26
CA GLN A 997 -22.39 -44.83 -30.60
C GLN A 997 -23.32 -44.84 -29.37
N LEU A 998 -24.38 -45.65 -29.36
CA LEU A 998 -25.26 -45.82 -28.21
C LEU A 998 -24.57 -46.68 -27.13
N GLU A 999 -23.78 -47.68 -27.50
CA GLU A 999 -22.92 -48.46 -26.60
C GLU A 999 -21.84 -47.57 -25.99
N ASP A 1000 -21.20 -46.70 -26.78
CA ASP A 1000 -20.20 -45.72 -26.36
C ASP A 1000 -20.81 -44.61 -25.50
N LEU A 1001 -21.99 -44.07 -25.80
CA LEU A 1001 -22.67 -43.11 -24.92
C LEU A 1001 -23.19 -43.76 -23.64
N LYS A 1002 -23.60 -45.03 -23.68
CA LYS A 1002 -23.84 -45.82 -22.46
C LYS A 1002 -22.55 -46.06 -21.70
N LYS A 1003 -21.43 -46.28 -22.38
CA LYS A 1003 -20.11 -46.44 -21.77
C LYS A 1003 -19.69 -45.13 -21.13
N THR A 1004 -19.66 -43.99 -21.83
CA THR A 1004 -19.43 -42.66 -21.26
C THR A 1004 -20.41 -42.31 -20.13
N LYS A 1005 -21.67 -42.76 -20.18
CA LYS A 1005 -22.60 -42.62 -19.05
C LYS A 1005 -22.22 -43.53 -17.87
N ARG A 1006 -21.80 -44.77 -18.10
CA ARG A 1006 -21.22 -45.66 -17.06
C ARG A 1006 -19.95 -45.02 -16.53
N ASP A 1007 -18.97 -44.70 -17.36
CA ASP A 1007 -17.73 -44.00 -17.01
C ASP A 1007 -17.99 -42.70 -16.22
N LEU A 1008 -19.00 -41.89 -16.56
CA LEU A 1008 -19.37 -40.71 -15.78
C LEU A 1008 -20.06 -41.06 -14.45
N LEU A 1009 -20.91 -42.08 -14.41
CA LEU A 1009 -21.50 -42.60 -13.17
C LEU A 1009 -20.44 -43.26 -12.28
N ASP A 1010 -19.44 -43.91 -12.88
CA ASP A 1010 -18.31 -44.59 -12.25
C ASP A 1010 -17.28 -43.57 -11.78
N ILE A 1011 -17.08 -42.45 -12.50
CA ILE A 1011 -16.31 -41.28 -12.03
C ILE A 1011 -17.08 -40.54 -10.92
N ILE A 1012 -18.39 -40.35 -11.04
CA ILE A 1012 -19.20 -39.76 -9.95
C ILE A 1012 -19.15 -40.66 -8.72
N LYS A 1013 -19.21 -41.98 -8.91
CA LYS A 1013 -19.10 -42.97 -7.84
C LYS A 1013 -17.67 -43.08 -7.30
N GLU A 1014 -16.63 -43.02 -8.12
CA GLU A 1014 -15.23 -43.01 -7.68
C GLU A 1014 -14.94 -41.72 -6.91
N VAL A 1015 -15.46 -40.58 -7.36
CA VAL A 1015 -15.41 -39.31 -6.63
C VAL A 1015 -16.21 -39.41 -5.33
N ASP A 1016 -17.39 -40.05 -5.30
CA ASP A 1016 -18.18 -40.24 -4.08
C ASP A 1016 -17.54 -41.23 -3.11
N ASP A 1017 -17.08 -42.38 -3.56
CA ASP A 1017 -16.35 -43.38 -2.79
C ASP A 1017 -15.05 -42.76 -2.26
N LYS A 1018 -14.37 -41.90 -3.04
CA LYS A 1018 -13.18 -41.15 -2.60
C LYS A 1018 -13.52 -40.02 -1.64
N VAL A 1019 -14.62 -39.31 -1.82
CA VAL A 1019 -15.15 -38.31 -0.87
C VAL A 1019 -15.53 -38.98 0.45
N GLN A 1020 -16.24 -40.10 0.41
CA GLN A 1020 -16.59 -40.91 1.58
C GLN A 1020 -15.34 -41.47 2.26
N GLN A 1021 -14.34 -41.95 1.49
CA GLN A 1021 -13.07 -42.42 2.03
C GLN A 1021 -12.31 -41.28 2.74
N ILE A 1022 -12.08 -40.16 2.05
CA ILE A 1022 -11.35 -39.00 2.60
C ILE A 1022 -12.08 -38.43 3.82
N PHE A 1023 -13.41 -38.30 3.76
CA PHE A 1023 -14.23 -37.87 4.90
C PHE A 1023 -14.18 -38.85 6.05
N LYS A 1024 -14.26 -40.17 5.79
CA LYS A 1024 -14.18 -41.19 6.83
C LYS A 1024 -12.79 -41.21 7.48
N GLU A 1025 -11.72 -41.17 6.69
CA GLU A 1025 -10.34 -41.08 7.20
C GLU A 1025 -10.17 -39.80 8.03
N ALA A 1026 -10.66 -38.66 7.56
CA ALA A 1026 -10.61 -37.40 8.31
C ALA A 1026 -11.47 -37.42 9.58
N TYR A 1027 -12.66 -38.05 9.56
CA TYR A 1027 -13.51 -38.24 10.74
C TYR A 1027 -12.86 -39.19 11.75
N ASP A 1028 -12.33 -40.34 11.32
CA ASP A 1028 -11.67 -41.32 12.17
C ASP A 1028 -10.36 -40.77 12.77
N ASP A 1029 -9.63 -39.92 12.03
CA ASP A 1029 -8.47 -39.17 12.53
C ASP A 1029 -8.89 -38.09 13.54
N THR A 1030 -9.88 -37.26 13.20
CA THR A 1030 -10.38 -36.17 14.05
C THR A 1030 -11.01 -36.70 15.34
N ALA A 1031 -11.77 -37.81 15.28
CA ALA A 1031 -12.40 -38.43 16.44
C ALA A 1031 -11.36 -39.01 17.42
N ARG A 1032 -10.31 -39.64 16.88
CA ARG A 1032 -9.19 -40.17 17.68
C ARG A 1032 -8.41 -39.05 18.37
N GLU A 1033 -8.05 -38.00 17.64
CA GLU A 1033 -7.36 -36.85 18.24
C GLU A 1033 -8.27 -36.08 19.20
N PHE A 1034 -9.59 -36.02 18.94
CA PHE A 1034 -10.55 -35.43 19.87
C PHE A 1034 -10.61 -36.18 21.20
N GLU A 1035 -10.66 -37.52 21.19
CA GLU A 1035 -10.61 -38.33 22.43
C GLU A 1035 -9.32 -38.06 23.22
N ILE A 1036 -8.16 -38.00 22.55
CA ILE A 1036 -6.85 -37.74 23.16
C ILE A 1036 -6.75 -36.32 23.75
N ILE A 1037 -7.11 -35.31 22.97
CA ILE A 1037 -7.04 -33.89 23.36
C ILE A 1037 -8.08 -33.59 24.45
N PHE A 1038 -9.28 -34.14 24.35
CA PHE A 1038 -10.33 -33.95 25.35
C PHE A 1038 -9.93 -34.54 26.70
N ALA A 1039 -9.39 -35.77 26.75
CA ALA A 1039 -8.93 -36.41 27.98
C ALA A 1039 -7.78 -35.64 28.67
N ARG A 1040 -6.94 -34.94 27.88
CA ARG A 1040 -5.86 -34.07 28.37
C ARG A 1040 -6.36 -32.74 28.91
N LEU A 1041 -7.31 -32.11 28.21
CA LEU A 1041 -7.93 -30.84 28.64
C LEU A 1041 -8.87 -31.05 29.86
N PHE A 1042 -9.56 -32.18 29.92
CA PHE A 1042 -10.44 -32.60 31.03
C PHE A 1042 -9.97 -33.93 31.66
N PRO A 1043 -9.02 -33.93 32.61
CA PRO A 1043 -8.58 -35.14 33.31
C PRO A 1043 -9.74 -35.87 34.00
N GLY A 1044 -10.03 -37.09 33.55
CA GLY A 1044 -11.15 -37.90 34.04
C GLY A 1044 -12.53 -37.55 33.44
N GLY A 1045 -12.56 -36.78 32.34
CA GLY A 1045 -13.74 -36.62 31.48
C GLY A 1045 -13.62 -37.43 30.18
N ASP A 1046 -14.76 -37.79 29.59
CA ASP A 1046 -14.85 -38.49 28.31
C ASP A 1046 -15.45 -37.56 27.25
N GLY A 1047 -14.80 -37.45 26.08
CA GLY A 1047 -15.32 -36.70 24.94
C GLY A 1047 -15.19 -37.51 23.67
N ARG A 1048 -16.25 -37.61 22.85
CA ARG A 1048 -16.28 -38.39 21.61
C ARG A 1048 -17.15 -37.76 20.54
N LEU A 1049 -16.79 -37.97 19.28
CA LEU A 1049 -17.60 -37.60 18.12
C LEU A 1049 -18.54 -38.75 17.75
N ILE A 1050 -19.77 -38.44 17.33
CA ILE A 1050 -20.78 -39.42 16.93
C ILE A 1050 -21.42 -38.99 15.61
N LEU A 1051 -21.41 -39.88 14.62
CA LEU A 1051 -22.17 -39.71 13.40
C LEU A 1051 -23.67 -39.91 13.66
N THR A 1052 -24.51 -38.98 13.19
CA THR A 1052 -25.98 -39.07 13.34
C THR A 1052 -26.57 -40.26 12.58
N ASN A 1053 -25.93 -40.70 11.50
CA ASN A 1053 -26.24 -41.93 10.78
C ASN A 1053 -24.97 -42.68 10.37
N PRO A 1054 -24.48 -43.65 11.16
CA PRO A 1054 -23.24 -44.37 10.87
C PRO A 1054 -23.23 -45.21 9.58
N GLU A 1055 -24.39 -45.51 8.97
CA GLU A 1055 -24.47 -46.34 7.77
C GLU A 1055 -24.46 -45.53 6.46
N ASP A 1056 -24.61 -44.20 6.49
CA ASP A 1056 -24.52 -43.33 5.32
C ASP A 1056 -23.56 -42.14 5.54
N MET A 1057 -22.28 -42.37 5.24
CA MET A 1057 -21.23 -41.34 5.28
C MET A 1057 -21.52 -40.17 4.34
N THR A 1058 -22.42 -40.31 3.36
CA THR A 1058 -22.78 -39.23 2.42
C THR A 1058 -23.74 -38.20 3.01
N SER A 1059 -24.54 -38.57 4.02
CA SER A 1059 -25.53 -37.68 4.66
C SER A 1059 -25.37 -37.53 6.19
N ALA A 1060 -24.55 -38.36 6.84
CA ALA A 1060 -24.27 -38.28 8.26
C ALA A 1060 -23.79 -36.88 8.71
N GLY A 1061 -24.45 -36.31 9.72
CA GLY A 1061 -23.96 -35.17 10.47
C GLY A 1061 -23.03 -35.61 11.61
N VAL A 1062 -22.21 -34.69 12.12
CA VAL A 1062 -21.27 -34.93 13.22
C VAL A 1062 -21.78 -34.26 14.49
N ASP A 1063 -22.13 -35.06 15.49
CA ASP A 1063 -22.49 -34.58 16.83
C ASP A 1063 -21.37 -34.81 17.86
N VAL A 1064 -21.36 -34.01 18.93
CA VAL A 1064 -20.26 -33.96 19.91
C VAL A 1064 -20.81 -34.32 21.30
N GLU A 1065 -20.44 -35.51 21.81
CA GLU A 1065 -20.68 -35.86 23.22
C GLU A 1065 -19.48 -35.45 24.08
N ALA A 1066 -19.70 -34.52 25.02
CA ALA A 1066 -18.70 -34.08 25.99
C ALA A 1066 -19.17 -34.34 27.43
N ARG A 1067 -18.36 -35.03 28.24
CA ARG A 1067 -18.65 -35.38 29.64
C ARG A 1067 -17.52 -34.92 30.56
N PRO A 1068 -17.63 -33.72 31.17
CA PRO A 1068 -16.67 -33.27 32.17
C PRO A 1068 -16.66 -34.18 33.42
N PRO A 1069 -15.54 -34.24 34.16
CA PRO A 1069 -15.43 -35.07 35.37
C PRO A 1069 -16.54 -34.76 36.37
N GLY A 1070 -17.22 -35.81 36.85
CA GLY A 1070 -18.27 -35.72 37.87
C GLY A 1070 -19.69 -35.39 37.39
N LYS A 1071 -19.95 -35.13 36.10
CA LYS A 1071 -21.30 -34.83 35.57
C LYS A 1071 -21.73 -35.77 34.43
N ARG A 1072 -22.96 -36.31 34.50
CA ARG A 1072 -23.60 -37.05 33.41
C ARG A 1072 -24.34 -36.09 32.45
N VAL A 1073 -23.60 -35.35 31.61
CA VAL A 1073 -24.21 -34.41 30.64
C VAL A 1073 -24.31 -35.05 29.25
N LYS A 1074 -25.38 -34.73 28.51
CA LYS A 1074 -25.67 -35.21 27.14
C LYS A 1074 -26.01 -34.09 26.14
N ARG A 1075 -25.99 -32.82 26.55
CA ARG A 1075 -26.30 -31.66 25.68
C ARG A 1075 -25.35 -30.52 26.01
N LEU A 1076 -24.68 -30.00 24.97
CA LEU A 1076 -23.66 -28.94 25.07
C LEU A 1076 -24.21 -27.64 25.69
N SER A 1077 -25.51 -27.38 25.56
CA SER A 1077 -26.20 -26.22 26.13
C SER A 1077 -26.30 -26.21 27.66
N LEU A 1078 -25.95 -27.31 28.34
CA LEU A 1078 -25.98 -27.43 29.81
C LEU A 1078 -24.58 -27.32 30.46
N LEU A 1079 -23.54 -27.02 29.67
CA LEU A 1079 -22.18 -26.77 30.13
C LEU A 1079 -22.00 -25.28 30.47
N SER A 1080 -21.11 -24.97 31.42
CA SER A 1080 -20.74 -23.58 31.71
C SER A 1080 -19.99 -22.92 30.55
N GLY A 1081 -19.93 -21.59 30.52
CA GLY A 1081 -19.28 -20.84 29.42
C GLY A 1081 -17.83 -21.26 29.16
N GLY A 1082 -17.01 -21.38 30.22
CA GLY A 1082 -15.63 -21.86 30.11
C GLY A 1082 -15.53 -23.34 29.69
N GLU A 1083 -16.37 -24.22 30.24
CA GLU A 1083 -16.44 -25.63 29.80
C GLU A 1083 -16.79 -25.72 28.31
N ARG A 1084 -17.78 -24.94 27.82
CA ARG A 1084 -18.14 -24.87 26.39
C ARG A 1084 -16.96 -24.44 25.54
N SER A 1085 -16.33 -23.32 25.86
CA SER A 1085 -15.17 -22.81 25.11
C SER A 1085 -14.05 -23.86 25.03
N LEU A 1086 -13.77 -24.58 26.12
CA LEU A 1086 -12.77 -25.64 26.12
C LEU A 1086 -13.16 -26.84 25.22
N VAL A 1087 -14.46 -27.18 25.10
CA VAL A 1087 -14.94 -28.21 24.16
C VAL A 1087 -14.82 -27.75 22.70
N ALA A 1088 -15.12 -26.48 22.38
CA ALA A 1088 -14.90 -25.93 21.05
C ALA A 1088 -13.42 -26.00 20.64
N VAL A 1089 -12.54 -25.55 21.55
CA VAL A 1089 -11.10 -25.58 21.34
C VAL A 1089 -10.58 -27.02 21.23
N ALA A 1090 -11.09 -27.98 22.01
CA ALA A 1090 -10.74 -29.39 21.88
C ALA A 1090 -11.08 -29.95 20.48
N LEU A 1091 -12.25 -29.62 19.94
CA LEU A 1091 -12.67 -30.04 18.59
C LEU A 1091 -11.81 -29.39 17.51
N LEU A 1092 -11.56 -28.10 17.62
CA LEU A 1092 -10.78 -27.32 16.67
C LEU A 1092 -9.31 -27.77 16.62
N VAL A 1093 -8.68 -27.98 17.77
CA VAL A 1093 -7.32 -28.56 17.86
C VAL A 1093 -7.29 -30.00 17.34
N ALA A 1094 -8.34 -30.80 17.56
CA ALA A 1094 -8.40 -32.16 17.01
C ALA A 1094 -8.44 -32.17 15.47
N ILE A 1095 -9.19 -31.26 14.86
CA ILE A 1095 -9.20 -31.06 13.40
C ILE A 1095 -7.80 -30.65 12.92
N PHE A 1096 -7.17 -29.68 13.60
CA PHE A 1096 -5.83 -29.19 13.25
C PHE A 1096 -4.75 -30.26 13.37
N LYS A 1097 -4.81 -31.12 14.38
CA LYS A 1097 -3.85 -32.21 14.57
C LYS A 1097 -4.08 -33.38 13.60
N ALA A 1098 -5.32 -33.63 13.19
CA ALA A 1098 -5.66 -34.60 12.16
C ALA A 1098 -5.27 -34.13 10.74
N ARG A 1099 -5.36 -32.82 10.46
CA ARG A 1099 -5.01 -32.20 9.18
C ARG A 1099 -4.23 -30.88 9.43
N PRO A 1100 -2.89 -30.95 9.59
CA PRO A 1100 -2.07 -29.78 9.87
C PRO A 1100 -2.03 -28.83 8.67
N SER A 1101 -2.24 -27.55 8.95
CA SER A 1101 -2.00 -26.42 8.04
C SER A 1101 -0.59 -25.86 8.28
N PRO A 1102 0.07 -25.24 7.28
CA PRO A 1102 1.39 -24.62 7.46
C PRO A 1102 1.43 -23.59 8.60
N PHE A 1103 0.33 -22.87 8.84
CA PHE A 1103 0.17 -21.97 9.98
C PHE A 1103 -1.26 -21.95 10.51
N TYR A 1104 -1.44 -21.36 11.70
CA TYR A 1104 -2.74 -21.09 12.34
C TYR A 1104 -2.75 -19.70 12.98
N VAL A 1105 -3.91 -19.04 12.97
CA VAL A 1105 -4.11 -17.72 13.59
C VAL A 1105 -5.25 -17.77 14.60
N MET A 1106 -5.04 -17.30 15.82
CA MET A 1106 -6.01 -17.35 16.92
C MET A 1106 -6.16 -15.96 17.59
N ASP A 1107 -7.39 -15.43 17.68
CA ASP A 1107 -7.69 -14.12 18.30
C ASP A 1107 -8.47 -14.29 19.62
N GLU A 1108 -7.81 -14.06 20.76
CA GLU A 1108 -8.37 -14.08 22.12
C GLU A 1108 -9.14 -15.37 22.50
N VAL A 1109 -8.77 -16.51 21.91
CA VAL A 1109 -9.39 -17.83 22.10
C VAL A 1109 -9.41 -18.28 23.57
N GLU A 1110 -8.45 -17.82 24.36
CA GLU A 1110 -8.26 -18.16 25.76
C GLU A 1110 -9.02 -17.26 26.76
N ALA A 1111 -9.68 -16.19 26.31
CA ALA A 1111 -10.21 -15.13 27.17
C ALA A 1111 -11.32 -15.58 28.16
N ALA A 1112 -11.91 -16.76 27.97
CA ALA A 1112 -12.96 -17.34 28.81
C ALA A 1112 -12.48 -18.51 29.69
N LEU A 1113 -11.17 -18.77 29.77
CA LEU A 1113 -10.58 -19.91 30.47
C LEU A 1113 -9.95 -19.52 31.82
N ASP A 1114 -9.99 -20.44 32.78
CA ASP A 1114 -9.30 -20.33 34.07
C ASP A 1114 -7.84 -20.82 33.98
N ASP A 1115 -6.99 -20.35 34.90
CA ASP A 1115 -5.55 -20.62 34.92
C ASP A 1115 -5.16 -22.11 34.81
N THR A 1116 -6.01 -23.01 35.31
CA THR A 1116 -5.75 -24.46 35.31
C THR A 1116 -6.00 -25.06 33.93
N ASN A 1117 -7.10 -24.69 33.28
CA ASN A 1117 -7.41 -25.17 31.94
C ASN A 1117 -6.57 -24.45 30.87
N LEU A 1118 -6.22 -23.18 31.09
CA LEU A 1118 -5.24 -22.44 30.29
C LEU A 1118 -3.91 -23.19 30.21
N GLY A 1119 -3.34 -23.60 31.35
CA GLY A 1119 -2.07 -24.36 31.38
C GLY A 1119 -2.12 -25.68 30.58
N ARG A 1120 -3.29 -26.35 30.51
CA ARG A 1120 -3.46 -27.56 29.69
C ARG A 1120 -3.54 -27.27 28.19
N LEU A 1121 -4.17 -26.16 27.82
CA LEU A 1121 -4.23 -25.69 26.43
C LEU A 1121 -2.84 -25.28 25.91
N LEU A 1122 -2.05 -24.59 26.73
CA LEU A 1122 -0.68 -24.20 26.39
C LEU A 1122 0.21 -25.40 26.08
N GLY A 1123 0.15 -26.45 26.89
CA GLY A 1123 0.84 -27.71 26.64
C GLY A 1123 0.31 -28.53 25.45
N VAL A 1124 -0.73 -28.07 24.76
CA VAL A 1124 -1.21 -28.61 23.47
C VAL A 1124 -0.75 -27.72 22.32
N PHE A 1125 -0.67 -26.40 22.51
CA PHE A 1125 -0.03 -25.49 21.54
C PHE A 1125 1.47 -25.78 21.39
N GLU A 1126 2.18 -26.15 22.46
CA GLU A 1126 3.58 -26.58 22.39
C GLU A 1126 3.79 -27.85 21.52
N GLU A 1127 2.78 -28.72 21.38
CA GLU A 1127 2.85 -29.89 20.48
C GLU A 1127 2.50 -29.56 19.03
N LEU A 1128 1.53 -28.66 18.80
CA LEU A 1128 1.23 -28.17 17.45
C LEU A 1128 2.41 -27.41 16.84
N ARG A 1129 3.20 -26.74 17.70
CA ARG A 1129 4.44 -26.02 17.33
C ARG A 1129 5.45 -26.85 16.55
N GLU A 1130 5.50 -28.18 16.75
CA GLU A 1130 6.44 -29.05 16.05
C GLU A 1130 6.16 -29.19 14.55
N LYS A 1131 4.95 -28.80 14.09
CA LYS A 1131 4.47 -29.05 12.72
C LYS A 1131 3.81 -27.86 12.03
N SER A 1132 3.39 -26.84 12.79
CA SER A 1132 2.66 -25.69 12.28
C SER A 1132 3.09 -24.41 12.99
N GLN A 1133 3.21 -23.31 12.24
CA GLN A 1133 3.41 -21.98 12.81
C GLN A 1133 2.14 -21.49 13.51
N LEU A 1134 2.25 -20.93 14.71
CA LEU A 1134 1.10 -20.45 15.50
C LEU A 1134 1.22 -18.94 15.73
N ILE A 1135 0.20 -18.19 15.30
CA ILE A 1135 0.08 -16.74 15.52
C ILE A 1135 -1.07 -16.50 16.49
N ILE A 1136 -0.77 -16.17 17.75
CA ILE A 1136 -1.75 -16.07 18.83
C ILE A 1136 -1.87 -14.62 19.30
N ILE A 1137 -3.03 -14.00 19.14
CA ILE A 1137 -3.32 -12.69 19.72
C ILE A 1137 -3.89 -12.89 21.13
N THR A 1138 -3.18 -12.40 22.14
CA THR A 1138 -3.47 -12.69 23.55
C THR A 1138 -3.21 -11.51 24.47
N HIS A 1139 -3.94 -11.46 25.59
CA HIS A 1139 -3.64 -10.62 26.75
C HIS A 1139 -3.27 -11.44 28.00
N GLN A 1140 -3.23 -12.78 27.91
CA GLN A 1140 -2.94 -13.68 29.02
C GLN A 1140 -1.44 -13.95 29.18
N LYS A 1141 -0.90 -13.64 30.37
CA LYS A 1141 0.55 -13.75 30.63
C LYS A 1141 1.10 -15.15 30.41
N ARG A 1142 0.37 -16.21 30.80
CA ARG A 1142 0.82 -17.60 30.64
C ARG A 1142 0.98 -17.99 29.16
N THR A 1143 0.16 -17.44 28.28
CA THR A 1143 0.27 -17.63 26.82
C THR A 1143 1.49 -16.92 26.23
N MET A 1144 1.94 -15.83 26.86
CA MET A 1144 3.17 -15.13 26.48
C MET A 1144 4.43 -15.87 26.93
N GLU A 1145 4.37 -16.65 28.02
CA GLU A 1145 5.51 -17.42 28.57
C GLU A 1145 5.97 -18.56 27.67
N ILE A 1146 5.10 -19.13 26.83
CA ILE A 1146 5.44 -20.20 25.88
C ILE A 1146 5.83 -19.70 24.48
N ALA A 1147 5.74 -18.39 24.24
CA ALA A 1147 6.02 -17.80 22.93
C ALA A 1147 7.51 -17.86 22.61
N ASP A 1148 7.83 -18.12 21.34
CA ASP A 1148 9.20 -18.01 20.83
C ASP A 1148 9.50 -16.55 20.42
N ALA A 1149 8.49 -15.85 19.87
CA ALA A 1149 8.52 -14.43 19.56
C ALA A 1149 7.26 -13.68 20.09
N LEU A 1150 7.46 -12.44 20.56
CA LEU A 1150 6.40 -11.51 20.98
C LEU A 1150 6.36 -10.28 20.07
N TYR A 1151 5.15 -9.90 19.68
CA TYR A 1151 4.86 -8.67 18.95
C TYR A 1151 3.94 -7.76 19.79
N GLY A 1152 4.50 -6.76 20.43
CA GLY A 1152 3.77 -5.72 21.16
C GLY A 1152 3.17 -4.69 20.22
N VAL A 1153 1.84 -4.71 20.07
CA VAL A 1153 1.07 -3.66 19.37
C VAL A 1153 0.65 -2.59 20.38
N THR A 1154 1.22 -1.40 20.24
CA THR A 1154 0.89 -0.25 21.09
C THR A 1154 0.23 0.84 20.24
N MET A 1155 -0.57 1.69 20.88
CA MET A 1155 -1.16 2.86 20.24
C MET A 1155 -0.69 4.08 21.02
N ARG A 1156 -0.01 5.01 20.35
CA ARG A 1156 0.38 6.28 20.96
C ARG A 1156 -0.83 7.22 21.01
N GLY A 1157 -0.71 8.35 21.70
CA GLY A 1157 -1.82 9.31 21.91
C GLY A 1157 -2.36 9.98 20.64
N ASP A 1158 -1.77 9.69 19.47
CA ASP A 1158 -2.18 10.12 18.13
C ASP A 1158 -3.16 9.15 17.44
N GLY A 1159 -3.49 8.00 18.06
CA GLY A 1159 -4.43 7.01 17.54
C GLY A 1159 -3.88 6.09 16.45
N VAL A 1160 -2.55 6.07 16.25
CA VAL A 1160 -1.89 5.17 15.29
C VAL A 1160 -1.32 3.95 16.02
N SER A 1161 -1.49 2.76 15.43
CA SER A 1161 -0.90 1.51 15.93
C SER A 1161 0.55 1.35 15.46
N GLU A 1162 1.47 1.18 16.40
CA GLU A 1162 2.85 0.76 16.17
C GLU A 1162 3.09 -0.66 16.69
N VAL A 1163 4.07 -1.35 16.11
CA VAL A 1163 4.42 -2.74 16.43
C VAL A 1163 5.88 -2.80 16.85
N ILE A 1164 6.14 -3.47 17.97
CA ILE A 1164 7.47 -3.72 18.54
C ILE A 1164 7.67 -5.22 18.63
N SER A 1165 8.80 -5.76 18.17
CA SER A 1165 9.10 -7.20 18.18
C SER A 1165 10.19 -7.54 19.21
N GLN A 1166 10.02 -8.66 19.92
CA GLN A 1166 11.03 -9.22 20.83
C GLN A 1166 11.03 -10.76 20.73
N ARG A 1167 12.19 -11.37 20.42
CA ARG A 1167 12.38 -12.82 20.56
C ARG A 1167 12.58 -13.18 22.03
N ILE A 1168 11.95 -14.27 22.50
CA ILE A 1168 12.11 -14.78 23.87
C ILE A 1168 13.09 -15.96 23.92
N ARG A 1169 13.03 -16.85 22.92
CA ARG A 1169 13.85 -18.06 22.86
C ARG A 1169 14.83 -17.93 21.70
N GLU A 1170 16.12 -18.06 21.97
CA GLU A 1170 17.12 -18.30 20.92
C GLU A 1170 16.93 -19.73 20.40
N SER A 1171 16.59 -19.88 19.14
CA SER A 1171 16.62 -21.17 18.47
C SER A 1171 18.07 -21.54 18.17
N GLU A 1172 18.56 -22.65 18.76
CA GLU A 1172 19.76 -23.30 18.25
C GLU A 1172 19.51 -23.68 16.78
N SER A 1173 20.34 -23.14 15.88
CA SER A 1173 20.22 -23.39 14.44
C SER A 1173 20.52 -24.85 14.11
N ALA A 1174 19.48 -25.65 13.89
CA ALA A 1174 19.60 -26.96 13.27
C ALA A 1174 19.82 -26.81 11.76
N ASN A 1175 20.78 -27.57 11.23
CA ASN A 1175 21.05 -27.69 9.78
C ASN A 1175 19.97 -28.49 9.04
#